data_AF-A0A7C3GMG8-F1
#
_entry.id   AF-A0A7C3GMG8-F1
#
_cell.length_a   1.000
_cell.length_b   1.000
_cell.length_c   1.000
_cell.angle_alpha   90.00
_cell.angle_beta   90.00
_cell.angle_gamma   90.00
#
_symmetry.space_group_name_H-M   'P 1'
#
loop_
_entity.id
_entity.type
_entity.pdbx_description
1 polymer ?
#
loop_
_entity_poly.entity_id
_entity_poly.type
_entity_poly.pdbx_seq_one_letter_code
_entity_poly.pdbx_strand_id
1 'polypeptide(L)'
;MTPKKILLVALTSAMMFLALFWLLGAVALPSYAAPATHGGERLSSTLPQAPESTTRYVAPTGSDSGNCTTVVSACLTVQYAIDQAAEGDEIHVAAGTYTGVHARDAITQVVYISKTVTLRGGYSTDFSAWDPAQYTTTLDAQGAGRVLYVTGNITPTVEGLHLTHGDAAGLGGTPWGHDAGGGVYVVTATAAISNCRIVNNTASRYGGGLYLLNSPATLTGNRISGNTASGSYGYGGGLSLYYSDATLTNNQVVSNTAGYNGGGLHLSYGAVTLTDNRISGNTASNRGGGLYLEGGPATLTNNRISGNTASGPYGYGGGLYLSQSDATLTGNQISGNTASYDGGGLYLSQSNATLTGNQISGNTASYDGGGLYLDQSDADLQNDIVADNMAGNGGGGLYVGGSSPVLRHLTLARNDGNNGIYVTRSSHAVLADTILVSHTVGIHVGSGSSANLQATLWGSDAWANGSDWSGAGDIVTGTINVQGDPGFVNPAAGDYHILPTSAAVDAGVDAGVTTDIDGDARPAAFGYDIGADEIPGPALQPAKKAARWLYSLGETVTYTIRVPNNGITTALGVRITDTLPTAQRPQSVAVSPPMTCTQDNSWGGAVVCGPTDIPTGAAVLITLTAQITTAFSGDAVIPMNNRLAVRGSNAVAATVLRIYLQNCHVRLNDDVTEYNTVQQAVDAASAGDLVQVAGVCAGVETRNGLSQTLYLSKTVTLRGGYSTDFSAWDPAQYTTTLDALGAGRVLYVTGDITPAVERLSLTNGDATGLGGGYWGNDAGGGVYVIAATAAISNCRIVGNTASGDFGYGGGLYLSHSVATLMGNRVISNTASDGGGLYLYQSAATLTDNQIGGNTAYNGGGGLYLYWSDDATLTNNTIVSNTAGNNGGGLYLLPSNATLTDNQVNGNTASHDGGGLYLSHGSATLTNNPLDPSDRGREHPTPPHP
;
A
#
# COMPACT_ATOMS: atom_id res chain seq x y z
N MET A 1 -60.94 39.67 15.11
CA MET A 1 -61.51 40.24 16.37
C MET A 1 -60.45 40.18 17.45
N THR A 2 -60.61 40.94 18.54
CA THR A 2 -59.53 41.33 19.48
C THR A 2 -58.82 40.18 20.22
N PRO A 3 -57.49 40.27 20.43
CA PRO A 3 -56.72 39.37 21.28
C PRO A 3 -56.65 39.85 22.75
N LYS A 4 -56.27 38.94 23.65
CA LYS A 4 -55.74 39.22 25.00
C LYS A 4 -54.74 38.11 25.35
N LYS A 5 -53.60 38.32 26.01
CA LYS A 5 -52.74 39.49 26.42
C LYS A 5 -51.66 38.80 27.29
N ILE A 6 -50.32 38.93 27.20
CA ILE A 6 -49.35 40.05 27.27
C ILE A 6 -47.97 39.35 27.07
N LEU A 7 -47.08 39.63 26.10
CA LEU A 7 -46.16 40.78 25.94
C LEU A 7 -45.15 40.88 27.12
N LEU A 8 -43.80 40.90 27.04
CA LEU A 8 -42.74 40.89 26.02
C LEU A 8 -41.41 41.07 26.82
N VAL A 9 -40.27 40.97 26.12
CA VAL A 9 -38.88 41.42 26.43
C VAL A 9 -37.93 40.25 26.75
N ALA A 10 -36.90 39.95 25.94
CA ALA A 10 -36.52 40.47 24.62
C ALA A 10 -35.73 39.41 23.79
N LEU A 11 -34.57 39.77 23.23
CA LEU A 11 -33.57 38.93 22.54
C LEU A 11 -34.05 38.12 21.31
N THR A 12 -34.44 38.88 20.28
CA THR A 12 -34.01 38.63 18.89
C THR A 12 -32.46 38.66 18.79
N SER A 13 -31.77 37.96 17.89
CA SER A 13 -32.20 37.19 16.71
C SER A 13 -31.04 36.34 16.15
N ALA A 14 -31.20 35.02 16.06
CA ALA A 14 -30.37 34.14 15.23
C ALA A 14 -30.99 32.72 15.10
N MET A 15 -32.07 32.55 14.31
CA MET A 15 -32.51 31.22 13.82
C MET A 15 -33.62 31.31 12.75
N MET A 16 -33.21 31.21 11.48
CA MET A 16 -33.96 30.81 10.28
C MET A 16 -32.84 30.46 9.28
N PHE A 17 -32.70 29.27 8.71
CA PHE A 17 -33.69 28.28 8.29
C PHE A 17 -33.27 26.85 8.65
N LEU A 18 -34.22 26.01 9.08
CA LEU A 18 -34.05 24.55 9.07
C LEU A 18 -35.43 23.87 9.03
N ALA A 19 -36.02 23.74 7.83
CA ALA A 19 -37.29 23.03 7.62
C ALA A 19 -37.59 22.73 6.14
N LEU A 20 -36.80 21.84 5.51
CA LEU A 20 -37.32 20.95 4.46
C LEU A 20 -36.30 19.83 4.19
N PHE A 21 -36.58 18.61 4.69
CA PHE A 21 -36.22 17.31 4.09
C PHE A 21 -36.51 16.18 5.08
N TRP A 22 -37.71 15.60 5.00
CA TRP A 22 -38.03 14.29 5.56
C TRP A 22 -39.16 13.68 4.73
N LEU A 23 -38.82 12.88 3.71
CA LEU A 23 -39.65 11.79 3.21
C LEU A 23 -38.81 10.88 2.30
N LEU A 24 -38.85 9.56 2.57
CA LEU A 24 -38.18 8.47 1.82
C LEU A 24 -36.63 8.51 1.90
N GLY A 25 -35.90 7.41 2.09
CA GLY A 25 -36.26 6.01 2.29
C GLY A 25 -35.00 5.16 2.08
N ALA A 26 -34.63 4.30 3.04
CA ALA A 26 -33.28 3.73 3.12
C ALA A 26 -32.91 2.76 1.98
N VAL A 27 -31.68 2.90 1.44
CA VAL A 27 -30.89 1.84 0.75
C VAL A 27 -29.40 2.04 1.11
N ALA A 28 -28.62 0.95 1.07
CA ALA A 28 -27.28 0.83 1.64
C ALA A 28 -26.14 1.59 0.92
N LEU A 29 -25.00 1.71 1.63
CA LEU A 29 -23.70 2.19 1.16
C LEU A 29 -23.16 1.37 -0.03
N PRO A 30 -22.57 2.00 -1.05
CA PRO A 30 -21.65 1.35 -1.98
C PRO A 30 -20.18 1.55 -1.55
N SER A 31 -19.41 0.46 -1.62
CA SER A 31 -17.95 0.46 -1.47
C SER A 31 -17.23 1.11 -2.65
N TYR A 32 -15.99 1.55 -2.43
CA TYR A 32 -15.07 2.01 -3.47
C TYR A 32 -15.00 1.03 -4.67
N ALA A 33 -15.13 1.57 -5.87
CA ALA A 33 -14.83 0.88 -7.13
C ALA A 33 -14.18 1.86 -8.12
N ALA A 34 -13.17 1.40 -8.85
CA ALA A 34 -12.41 2.18 -9.82
C ALA A 34 -13.28 2.59 -11.04
N PRO A 35 -12.93 3.67 -11.78
CA PRO A 35 -13.74 4.15 -12.89
C PRO A 35 -13.67 3.20 -14.09
N ALA A 36 -14.78 2.50 -14.36
CA ALA A 36 -15.01 1.78 -15.60
C ALA A 36 -15.72 2.68 -16.63
N THR A 37 -15.25 2.65 -17.87
CA THR A 37 -15.77 3.46 -18.98
C THR A 37 -17.02 2.83 -19.60
N HIS A 38 -18.04 3.64 -19.89
CA HIS A 38 -19.20 3.22 -20.70
C HIS A 38 -19.36 4.05 -21.97
N GLY A 39 -19.52 3.32 -23.08
CA GLY A 39 -19.47 3.83 -24.45
C GLY A 39 -20.45 4.96 -24.78
N GLY A 40 -19.95 5.87 -25.61
CA GLY A 40 -20.77 6.89 -26.26
C GLY A 40 -21.56 6.36 -27.44
N GLU A 41 -22.77 6.88 -27.62
CA GLU A 41 -23.48 6.81 -28.89
C GLU A 41 -22.71 7.57 -29.98
N ARG A 42 -22.76 7.08 -31.22
CA ARG A 42 -22.05 7.71 -32.35
C ARG A 42 -22.73 9.01 -32.77
N LEU A 43 -22.15 10.14 -32.37
CA LEU A 43 -22.35 11.43 -33.04
C LEU A 43 -21.04 11.89 -33.71
N SER A 44 -21.20 12.31 -34.97
CA SER A 44 -20.32 13.11 -35.84
C SER A 44 -18.83 13.26 -35.45
N SER A 45 -17.97 12.85 -36.38
CA SER A 45 -16.53 13.14 -36.45
C SER A 45 -16.13 14.57 -36.04
N THR A 46 -15.48 14.69 -34.88
CA THR A 46 -14.13 15.24 -34.64
C THR A 46 -14.01 15.52 -33.15
N LEU A 47 -13.41 14.60 -32.38
CA LEU A 47 -12.84 14.99 -31.09
C LEU A 47 -11.63 15.88 -31.41
N PRO A 48 -11.54 17.11 -30.87
CA PRO A 48 -10.32 17.89 -31.02
C PRO A 48 -9.18 17.11 -30.35
N GLN A 49 -8.11 16.90 -31.10
CA GLN A 49 -6.80 16.55 -30.53
C GLN A 49 -6.52 17.57 -29.42
N ALA A 50 -6.14 17.09 -28.22
CA ALA A 50 -5.71 18.00 -27.16
C ALA A 50 -4.59 18.88 -27.74
N PRO A 51 -4.69 20.23 -27.64
CA PRO A 51 -3.72 21.11 -28.26
C PRO A 51 -2.32 20.77 -27.73
N GLU A 52 -1.34 20.69 -28.63
CA GLU A 52 0.05 20.47 -28.22
C GLU A 52 0.48 21.63 -27.32
N SER A 53 0.74 21.32 -26.05
CA SER A 53 1.19 22.30 -25.05
C SER A 53 2.45 23.01 -25.56
N THR A 54 2.38 24.32 -25.67
CA THR A 54 3.47 25.14 -26.20
C THR A 54 4.20 25.85 -25.07
N THR A 55 5.51 25.65 -24.97
CA THR A 55 6.37 26.40 -24.05
C THR A 55 6.57 27.84 -24.51
N ARG A 56 6.47 28.78 -23.59
CA ARG A 56 6.70 30.22 -23.81
C ARG A 56 7.69 30.75 -22.79
N TYR A 57 8.59 31.60 -23.25
CA TYR A 57 9.73 32.08 -22.48
C TYR A 57 9.53 33.55 -22.05
N VAL A 58 9.87 33.87 -20.80
CA VAL A 58 9.81 35.23 -20.24
C VAL A 58 11.13 35.59 -19.58
N ALA A 59 11.74 36.71 -19.97
CA ALA A 59 13.04 37.14 -19.45
C ALA A 59 13.11 38.68 -19.25
N PRO A 60 13.93 39.20 -18.32
CA PRO A 60 14.03 40.64 -18.07
C PRO A 60 14.61 41.45 -19.25
N THR A 61 15.26 40.76 -20.20
CA THR A 61 15.80 41.32 -21.45
C THR A 61 14.91 41.04 -22.67
N GLY A 62 13.71 40.50 -22.45
CA GLY A 62 12.76 40.14 -23.50
C GLY A 62 12.04 41.34 -24.11
N SER A 63 11.06 41.06 -24.98
CA SER A 63 10.19 42.05 -25.61
C SER A 63 8.78 41.50 -25.76
N ASP A 64 7.77 42.26 -25.34
CA ASP A 64 6.35 41.90 -25.44
C ASP A 64 5.85 42.04 -26.89
N SER A 65 6.32 41.13 -27.74
CA SER A 65 6.02 41.06 -29.16
C SER A 65 6.06 39.62 -29.66
N GLY A 66 5.08 39.23 -30.48
CA GLY A 66 4.96 37.87 -31.00
C GLY A 66 4.34 36.91 -29.97
N ASN A 67 4.64 35.61 -30.11
CA ASN A 67 4.03 34.54 -29.31
C ASN A 67 4.95 33.97 -28.20
N CYS A 68 6.19 34.45 -28.11
CA CYS A 68 7.20 34.07 -27.12
C CYS A 68 7.61 32.58 -27.08
N THR A 69 7.44 31.84 -28.18
CA THR A 69 7.70 30.39 -28.24
C THR A 69 9.17 30.01 -28.48
N THR A 70 10.11 30.96 -28.42
CA THR A 70 11.55 30.69 -28.51
C THR A 70 12.33 31.54 -27.51
N VAL A 71 13.45 31.03 -26.99
CA VAL A 71 14.31 31.73 -26.03
C VAL A 71 14.80 33.08 -26.55
N VAL A 72 15.15 33.18 -27.85
CA VAL A 72 15.61 34.44 -28.47
C VAL A 72 14.50 35.47 -28.67
N SER A 73 13.24 35.05 -28.56
CA SER A 73 12.05 35.90 -28.68
C SER A 73 11.24 35.90 -27.39
N ALA A 74 11.89 35.79 -26.23
CA ALA A 74 11.21 35.77 -24.94
C ALA A 74 10.42 37.07 -24.68
N CYS A 75 9.26 36.92 -24.04
CA CYS A 75 8.44 38.02 -23.54
C CYS A 75 9.21 38.83 -22.48
N LEU A 76 8.88 40.11 -22.35
CA LEU A 76 9.38 40.96 -21.26
C LEU A 76 8.55 40.77 -19.99
N THR A 77 7.23 40.64 -20.12
CA THR A 77 6.30 40.50 -18.99
C THR A 77 5.61 39.13 -18.96
N VAL A 78 5.38 38.65 -17.73
CA VAL A 78 4.68 37.38 -17.49
C VAL A 78 3.22 37.45 -17.94
N GLN A 79 2.54 38.59 -17.77
CA GLN A 79 1.17 38.75 -18.21
C GLN A 79 1.03 38.62 -19.73
N TYR A 80 1.93 39.24 -20.51
CA TYR A 80 1.85 39.17 -21.97
C TYR A 80 1.99 37.72 -22.46
N ALA A 81 2.89 36.94 -21.86
CA ALA A 81 3.04 35.51 -22.19
C ALA A 81 1.77 34.70 -21.92
N ILE A 82 1.09 34.93 -20.79
CA ILE A 82 -0.19 34.31 -20.42
C ILE A 82 -1.33 34.76 -21.35
N ASP A 83 -1.30 36.00 -21.81
CA ASP A 83 -2.28 36.51 -22.78
C ASP A 83 -2.14 35.80 -24.13
N GLN A 84 -0.91 35.56 -24.60
CA GLN A 84 -0.62 34.78 -25.81
C GLN A 84 -0.91 33.26 -25.66
N ALA A 85 -0.98 32.76 -24.43
CA ALA A 85 -1.11 31.33 -24.12
C ALA A 85 -2.44 30.70 -24.56
N ALA A 86 -2.39 29.44 -24.98
CA ALA A 86 -3.55 28.55 -25.09
C ALA A 86 -3.81 27.81 -23.77
N GLU A 87 -4.96 27.13 -23.66
CA GLU A 87 -5.19 26.16 -22.58
C GLU A 87 -4.15 25.02 -22.67
N GLY A 88 -3.45 24.74 -21.57
CA GLY A 88 -2.42 23.73 -21.46
C GLY A 88 -0.98 24.20 -21.67
N ASP A 89 -0.75 25.45 -22.08
CA ASP A 89 0.61 25.99 -22.33
C ASP A 89 1.45 26.14 -21.05
N GLU A 90 2.78 26.08 -21.23
CA GLU A 90 3.76 26.34 -20.16
C GLU A 90 4.43 27.72 -20.34
N ILE A 91 4.55 28.47 -19.25
CA ILE A 91 5.22 29.76 -19.18
C ILE A 91 6.48 29.60 -18.32
N HIS A 92 7.64 29.49 -18.97
CA HIS A 92 8.95 29.41 -18.33
C HIS A 92 9.49 30.81 -18.11
N VAL A 93 9.80 31.15 -16.86
CA VAL A 93 10.22 32.50 -16.46
C VAL A 93 11.65 32.45 -15.94
N ALA A 94 12.55 33.19 -16.58
CA ALA A 94 13.94 33.32 -16.18
C ALA A 94 14.10 34.12 -14.87
N ALA A 95 15.23 33.91 -14.20
CA ALA A 95 15.65 34.66 -13.03
C ALA A 95 15.62 36.18 -13.27
N GLY A 96 15.11 36.92 -12.29
CA GLY A 96 14.88 38.36 -12.38
C GLY A 96 13.67 38.81 -11.58
N THR A 97 13.42 40.12 -11.57
CA THR A 97 12.30 40.74 -10.86
C THR A 97 11.33 41.38 -11.85
N TYR A 98 10.04 41.06 -11.73
CA TYR A 98 8.97 41.51 -12.62
C TYR A 98 7.93 42.29 -11.82
N THR A 99 7.71 43.55 -12.17
CA THR A 99 6.94 44.53 -11.38
C THR A 99 5.72 45.11 -12.12
N GLY A 100 5.21 44.39 -13.12
CA GLY A 100 4.18 44.84 -14.06
C GLY A 100 2.76 44.91 -13.49
N VAL A 101 2.56 45.62 -12.37
CA VAL A 101 1.22 45.81 -11.77
C VAL A 101 0.31 46.56 -12.73
N HIS A 102 -0.85 45.98 -13.01
CA HIS A 102 -1.85 46.51 -13.92
C HIS A 102 -3.27 46.18 -13.43
N ALA A 103 -4.28 46.89 -13.96
CA ALA A 103 -5.68 46.59 -13.70
C ALA A 103 -6.27 45.72 -14.82
N ARG A 104 -6.99 44.64 -14.46
CA ARG A 104 -7.80 43.80 -15.36
C ARG A 104 -9.10 43.44 -14.65
N ASP A 105 -10.24 43.58 -15.32
CA ASP A 105 -11.58 43.29 -14.77
C ASP A 105 -11.85 43.95 -13.40
N ALA A 106 -11.35 45.18 -13.23
CA ALA A 106 -11.37 45.97 -11.99
C ALA A 106 -10.56 45.40 -10.80
N ILE A 107 -9.75 44.36 -11.02
CA ILE A 107 -8.75 43.85 -10.08
C ILE A 107 -7.36 44.40 -10.45
N THR A 108 -6.53 44.71 -9.45
CA THR A 108 -5.14 45.19 -9.64
C THR A 108 -4.13 44.13 -9.21
N GLN A 109 -3.26 43.69 -10.13
CA GLN A 109 -2.28 42.61 -9.89
C GLN A 109 -1.05 42.69 -10.81
N VAL A 110 0.03 41.97 -10.48
CA VAL A 110 1.15 41.72 -11.42
C VAL A 110 0.76 40.69 -12.49
N VAL A 111 0.06 39.61 -12.09
CA VAL A 111 -0.35 38.51 -12.98
C VAL A 111 -1.81 38.10 -12.74
N TYR A 112 -2.57 37.94 -13.82
CA TYR A 112 -3.96 37.51 -13.87
C TYR A 112 -4.08 36.24 -14.72
N ILE A 113 -4.53 35.15 -14.10
CA ILE A 113 -4.72 33.84 -14.73
C ILE A 113 -6.22 33.53 -14.81
N SER A 114 -6.69 33.31 -16.04
CA SER A 114 -8.07 32.89 -16.35
C SER A 114 -8.11 31.79 -17.42
N LYS A 115 -7.01 31.04 -17.53
CA LYS A 115 -6.80 29.89 -18.42
C LYS A 115 -6.03 28.81 -17.66
N THR A 116 -6.16 27.55 -18.03
CA THR A 116 -5.32 26.47 -17.52
C THR A 116 -3.92 26.60 -18.12
N VAL A 117 -2.94 27.02 -17.32
CA VAL A 117 -1.52 27.15 -17.74
C VAL A 117 -0.59 26.72 -16.60
N THR A 118 0.63 26.35 -16.95
CA THR A 118 1.72 26.12 -15.99
C THR A 118 2.64 27.34 -15.96
N LEU A 119 2.63 28.13 -14.89
CA LEU A 119 3.55 29.25 -14.69
C LEU A 119 4.72 28.81 -13.81
N ARG A 120 5.91 28.68 -14.41
CA ARG A 120 7.11 28.08 -13.78
C ARG A 120 8.28 29.06 -13.76
N GLY A 121 8.66 29.51 -12.56
CA GLY A 121 9.91 30.23 -12.30
C GLY A 121 11.10 29.28 -12.07
N GLY A 122 12.28 29.86 -11.90
CA GLY A 122 13.50 29.11 -11.57
C GLY A 122 14.42 28.80 -12.75
N TYR A 123 14.25 29.46 -13.89
CA TYR A 123 15.12 29.24 -15.06
C TYR A 123 16.34 30.16 -15.05
N SER A 124 17.49 29.64 -15.51
CA SER A 124 18.64 30.47 -15.86
C SER A 124 18.26 31.47 -16.97
N THR A 125 19.02 32.57 -17.11
CA THR A 125 18.70 33.65 -18.07
C THR A 125 18.78 33.23 -19.55
N ASP A 126 19.44 32.11 -19.83
CA ASP A 126 19.54 31.44 -21.13
C ASP A 126 18.62 30.20 -21.24
N PHE A 127 17.84 29.90 -20.20
CA PHE A 127 16.96 28.73 -20.04
C PHE A 127 17.66 27.37 -20.19
N SER A 128 18.99 27.30 -20.04
CA SER A 128 19.75 26.04 -20.09
C SER A 128 19.62 25.18 -18.82
N ALA A 129 19.19 25.77 -17.70
CA ALA A 129 18.98 25.08 -16.43
C ALA A 129 17.71 25.54 -15.71
N TRP A 130 17.11 24.65 -14.93
CA TRP A 130 16.00 24.92 -14.02
C TRP A 130 16.39 24.51 -12.59
N ASP A 131 16.47 25.50 -11.71
CA ASP A 131 16.66 25.38 -10.26
C ASP A 131 16.05 26.63 -9.60
N PRO A 132 14.86 26.54 -8.98
CA PRO A 132 14.20 27.68 -8.36
C PRO A 132 14.89 28.19 -7.08
N ALA A 133 15.81 27.43 -6.48
CA ALA A 133 16.63 27.89 -5.37
C ALA A 133 17.82 28.74 -5.85
N GLN A 134 18.46 28.35 -6.96
CA GLN A 134 19.58 29.08 -7.56
C GLN A 134 19.13 30.29 -8.42
N TYR A 135 18.12 30.10 -9.28
CA TYR A 135 17.73 31.05 -10.32
C TYR A 135 16.43 31.77 -9.95
N THR A 136 16.44 32.53 -8.85
CA THR A 136 15.21 33.14 -8.29
C THR A 136 14.46 34.03 -9.29
N THR A 137 13.22 33.65 -9.57
CA THR A 137 12.22 34.46 -10.30
C THR A 137 11.31 35.16 -9.29
N THR A 138 11.27 36.49 -9.30
CA THR A 138 10.49 37.31 -8.36
C THR A 138 9.38 38.06 -9.09
N LEU A 139 8.12 37.81 -8.69
CA LEU A 139 6.99 38.69 -8.98
C LEU A 139 6.80 39.61 -7.78
N ASP A 140 7.00 40.91 -7.98
CA ASP A 140 6.98 41.92 -6.92
C ASP A 140 5.94 42.98 -7.24
N ALA A 141 4.89 43.06 -6.41
CA ALA A 141 3.80 44.02 -6.60
C ALA A 141 4.05 45.39 -5.99
N GLN A 142 5.19 45.59 -5.29
CA GLN A 142 5.68 46.87 -4.79
C GLN A 142 4.69 47.66 -3.90
N GLY A 143 3.73 46.98 -3.27
CA GLY A 143 2.62 47.57 -2.51
C GLY A 143 1.54 48.25 -3.36
N ALA A 144 1.59 48.10 -4.69
CA ALA A 144 0.67 48.74 -5.64
C ALA A 144 -0.51 47.83 -6.07
N GLY A 145 -0.49 46.55 -5.69
CA GLY A 145 -1.62 45.65 -5.85
C GLY A 145 -1.32 44.22 -5.42
N ARG A 146 -2.07 43.24 -5.92
CA ARG A 146 -1.78 41.82 -5.69
C ARG A 146 -0.58 41.33 -6.49
N VAL A 147 0.06 40.24 -6.08
CA VAL A 147 1.04 39.58 -6.95
C VAL A 147 0.33 38.74 -8.01
N LEU A 148 -0.56 37.85 -7.59
CA LEU A 148 -1.26 36.90 -8.48
C LEU A 148 -2.77 36.87 -8.19
N TYR A 149 -3.58 36.92 -9.25
CA TYR A 149 -5.02 36.69 -9.22
C TYR A 149 -5.40 35.55 -10.17
N VAL A 150 -6.17 34.58 -9.68
CA VAL A 150 -6.57 33.36 -10.41
C VAL A 150 -8.09 33.22 -10.33
N THR A 151 -8.75 33.03 -11.47
CA THR A 151 -10.22 32.98 -11.53
C THR A 151 -10.75 32.04 -12.62
N GLY A 152 -11.93 31.48 -12.37
CA GLY A 152 -12.66 30.63 -13.32
C GLY A 152 -12.43 29.13 -13.08
N ASN A 153 -13.25 28.30 -13.71
CA ASN A 153 -13.19 26.84 -13.59
C ASN A 153 -12.03 26.26 -14.42
N ILE A 154 -10.80 26.49 -13.94
CA ILE A 154 -9.52 26.13 -14.57
C ILE A 154 -8.62 25.37 -13.58
N THR A 155 -7.59 24.67 -14.09
CA THR A 155 -6.67 23.88 -13.26
C THR A 155 -5.20 24.35 -13.34
N PRO A 156 -4.88 25.62 -13.01
CA PRO A 156 -3.54 26.18 -13.23
C PRO A 156 -2.49 25.65 -12.26
N THR A 157 -1.24 25.58 -12.72
CA THR A 157 -0.06 25.27 -11.91
C THR A 157 0.82 26.50 -11.75
N VAL A 158 1.28 26.78 -10.53
CA VAL A 158 2.15 27.91 -10.18
C VAL A 158 3.36 27.35 -9.43
N GLU A 159 4.54 27.42 -10.02
CA GLU A 159 5.72 26.71 -9.50
C GLU A 159 7.00 27.56 -9.45
N GLY A 160 7.77 27.44 -8.36
CA GLY A 160 9.14 27.95 -8.29
C GLY A 160 9.29 29.48 -8.27
N LEU A 161 8.21 30.22 -7.96
CA LEU A 161 8.18 31.68 -7.95
C LEU A 161 8.38 32.26 -6.55
N HIS A 162 9.01 33.43 -6.48
CA HIS A 162 8.99 34.30 -5.31
C HIS A 162 7.90 35.37 -5.49
N LEU A 163 6.87 35.37 -4.64
CA LEU A 163 5.71 36.27 -4.71
C LEU A 163 5.74 37.21 -3.50
N THR A 164 6.02 38.50 -3.73
CA THR A 164 6.32 39.45 -2.64
C THR A 164 5.70 40.84 -2.81
N HIS A 165 5.56 41.52 -1.67
CA HIS A 165 5.09 42.91 -1.53
C HIS A 165 3.71 43.17 -2.19
N GLY A 166 2.86 42.15 -2.24
CA GLY A 166 1.45 42.32 -2.54
C GLY A 166 0.72 43.07 -1.43
N ASP A 167 -0.14 44.01 -1.80
CA ASP A 167 -1.10 44.65 -0.89
C ASP A 167 -2.50 44.61 -1.50
N ALA A 168 -3.45 44.02 -0.78
CA ALA A 168 -4.85 43.91 -1.18
C ALA A 168 -5.74 45.07 -0.68
N ALA A 169 -5.21 46.05 0.05
CA ALA A 169 -5.97 47.13 0.65
C ALA A 169 -6.76 47.96 -0.38
N GLY A 170 -8.07 48.07 -0.18
CA GLY A 170 -8.98 48.82 -1.05
C GLY A 170 -9.24 48.19 -2.42
N LEU A 171 -8.73 46.98 -2.70
CA LEU A 171 -8.90 46.31 -4.00
C LEU A 171 -10.17 45.46 -4.09
N GLY A 172 -10.87 45.20 -2.96
CA GLY A 172 -12.04 44.34 -2.93
C GLY A 172 -11.76 42.93 -3.47
N GLY A 173 -12.79 42.27 -4.00
CA GLY A 173 -12.72 40.91 -4.55
C GLY A 173 -14.12 40.33 -4.75
N THR A 174 -14.26 39.20 -5.44
CA THR A 174 -15.57 38.57 -5.69
C THR A 174 -15.79 37.35 -4.79
N PRO A 175 -17.01 37.08 -4.30
CA PRO A 175 -18.25 37.83 -4.52
C PRO A 175 -18.53 38.92 -3.46
N TRP A 176 -17.75 39.03 -2.38
CA TRP A 176 -18.11 39.83 -1.19
C TRP A 176 -17.38 41.18 -1.02
N GLY A 177 -16.57 41.61 -1.98
CA GLY A 177 -15.83 42.88 -1.91
C GLY A 177 -14.74 42.88 -0.84
N HIS A 178 -14.11 41.74 -0.55
CA HIS A 178 -13.13 41.60 0.52
C HIS A 178 -11.69 41.73 0.02
N ASP A 179 -10.96 42.69 0.60
CA ASP A 179 -9.52 42.88 0.51
C ASP A 179 -8.77 41.65 1.06
N ALA A 180 -8.54 40.68 0.18
CA ALA A 180 -7.89 39.42 0.50
C ALA A 180 -6.78 39.07 -0.50
N GLY A 181 -5.94 38.10 -0.17
CA GLY A 181 -4.96 37.51 -1.09
C GLY A 181 -3.94 38.52 -1.59
N GLY A 182 -3.14 39.09 -0.68
CA GLY A 182 -2.11 40.08 -1.04
C GLY A 182 -1.09 39.48 -2.01
N GLY A 183 -0.54 38.32 -1.67
CA GLY A 183 0.30 37.53 -2.57
C GLY A 183 -0.54 36.88 -3.67
N VAL A 184 -1.38 35.93 -3.29
CA VAL A 184 -2.21 35.13 -4.21
C VAL A 184 -3.68 35.20 -3.82
N TYR A 185 -4.54 35.44 -4.80
CA TYR A 185 -5.98 35.32 -4.70
C TYR A 185 -6.48 34.28 -5.70
N VAL A 186 -7.23 33.27 -5.24
CA VAL A 186 -7.85 32.24 -6.09
C VAL A 186 -9.35 32.18 -5.82
N VAL A 187 -10.15 32.19 -6.89
CA VAL A 187 -11.59 32.00 -6.81
C VAL A 187 -12.09 31.07 -7.92
N THR A 188 -12.94 30.11 -7.54
CA THR A 188 -13.53 29.07 -8.41
C THR A 188 -12.58 28.20 -9.24
N ALA A 189 -11.27 28.18 -8.92
CA ALA A 189 -10.25 27.43 -9.67
C ALA A 189 -9.65 26.29 -8.84
N THR A 190 -9.20 25.21 -9.48
CA THR A 190 -8.47 24.13 -8.81
C THR A 190 -6.96 24.36 -8.96
N ALA A 191 -6.31 24.94 -7.94
CA ALA A 191 -4.94 25.45 -8.07
C ALA A 191 -3.88 24.48 -7.53
N ALA A 192 -2.85 24.20 -8.33
CA ALA A 192 -1.61 23.56 -7.86
C ALA A 192 -0.55 24.64 -7.63
N ILE A 193 -0.02 24.75 -6.41
CA ILE A 193 1.02 25.73 -6.05
C ILE A 193 2.19 24.98 -5.42
N SER A 194 3.36 25.01 -6.05
CA SER A 194 4.52 24.23 -5.62
C SER A 194 5.82 25.03 -5.56
N ASN A 195 6.69 24.70 -4.61
CA ASN A 195 8.06 25.25 -4.49
C ASN A 195 8.12 26.80 -4.48
N CYS A 196 7.03 27.50 -4.17
CA CYS A 196 6.94 28.96 -4.21
C CYS A 196 7.34 29.58 -2.86
N ARG A 197 7.84 30.81 -2.91
CA ARG A 197 8.11 31.67 -1.75
C ARG A 197 7.10 32.82 -1.72
N ILE A 198 6.00 32.66 -0.98
CA ILE A 198 4.98 33.69 -0.79
C ILE A 198 5.33 34.47 0.48
N VAL A 199 5.89 35.67 0.35
CA VAL A 199 6.50 36.40 1.48
C VAL A 199 6.17 37.89 1.53
N ASN A 200 6.10 38.45 2.73
CA ASN A 200 5.92 39.90 2.97
C ASN A 200 4.71 40.52 2.26
N ASN A 201 3.64 39.74 2.05
CA ASN A 201 2.40 40.23 1.45
C ASN A 201 1.38 40.61 2.53
N THR A 202 0.53 41.58 2.22
CA THR A 202 -0.46 42.17 3.14
C THR A 202 -1.87 42.11 2.55
N ALA A 203 -2.84 41.79 3.39
CA ALA A 203 -4.26 41.96 3.11
C ALA A 203 -4.95 42.60 4.32
N SER A 204 -6.01 43.37 4.10
CA SER A 204 -6.75 43.96 5.24
C SER A 204 -7.68 42.95 5.92
N ARG A 205 -8.03 41.83 5.27
CA ARG A 205 -9.05 40.90 5.81
C ARG A 205 -8.74 39.40 5.73
N TYR A 206 -8.43 38.81 4.58
CA TYR A 206 -8.18 37.36 4.50
C TYR A 206 -6.92 37.04 3.73
N GLY A 207 -6.11 36.09 4.19
CA GLY A 207 -5.02 35.53 3.39
C GLY A 207 -3.97 36.58 3.02
N GLY A 208 -3.16 37.01 3.99
CA GLY A 208 -2.10 37.99 3.73
C GLY A 208 -1.17 37.51 2.61
N GLY A 209 -0.73 36.25 2.72
CA GLY A 209 0.00 35.55 1.66
C GLY A 209 -0.95 35.01 0.59
N LEU A 210 -1.87 34.12 0.95
CA LEU A 210 -2.77 33.44 0.02
C LEU A 210 -4.22 33.43 0.51
N TYR A 211 -5.17 33.69 -0.39
CA TYR A 211 -6.60 33.52 -0.16
C TYR A 211 -7.20 32.64 -1.25
N LEU A 212 -7.95 31.61 -0.85
CA LEU A 212 -8.66 30.72 -1.77
C LEU A 212 -10.13 30.58 -1.36
N LEU A 213 -11.02 30.72 -2.34
CA LEU A 213 -12.48 30.69 -2.16
C LEU A 213 -13.14 29.76 -3.19
N ASN A 214 -13.93 28.77 -2.73
CA ASN A 214 -14.54 27.74 -3.57
C ASN A 214 -13.52 27.12 -4.56
N SER A 215 -12.28 26.92 -4.09
CA SER A 215 -11.10 26.66 -4.92
C SER A 215 -10.27 25.52 -4.32
N PRO A 216 -10.53 24.26 -4.71
CA PRO A 216 -9.75 23.12 -4.26
C PRO A 216 -8.26 23.31 -4.58
N ALA A 217 -7.35 22.92 -3.69
CA ALA A 217 -5.94 23.24 -3.88
C ALA A 217 -4.94 22.20 -3.39
N THR A 218 -3.83 22.09 -4.13
CA THR A 218 -2.65 21.31 -3.72
C THR A 218 -1.48 22.26 -3.52
N LEU A 219 -0.99 22.35 -2.29
CA LEU A 219 0.15 23.19 -1.90
C LEU A 219 1.31 22.28 -1.48
N THR A 220 2.40 22.27 -2.24
CA THR A 220 3.54 21.37 -1.98
C THR A 220 4.87 22.13 -1.88
N GLY A 221 5.63 21.94 -0.79
CA GLY A 221 6.99 22.46 -0.67
C GLY A 221 7.11 24.00 -0.63
N ASN A 222 6.00 24.72 -0.40
CA ASN A 222 6.00 26.18 -0.42
C ASN A 222 6.54 26.76 0.88
N ARG A 223 7.15 27.95 0.80
CA ARG A 223 7.43 28.79 1.95
C ARG A 223 6.49 29.99 1.98
N ILE A 224 5.61 30.02 2.98
CA ILE A 224 4.65 31.09 3.23
C ILE A 224 5.12 31.83 4.49
N SER A 225 5.79 32.98 4.35
CA SER A 225 6.39 33.63 5.53
C SER A 225 6.41 35.16 5.55
N GLY A 226 6.17 35.76 6.72
CA GLY A 226 6.18 37.21 6.91
C GLY A 226 4.93 37.92 6.37
N ASN A 227 3.87 37.18 6.03
CA ASN A 227 2.66 37.75 5.48
C ASN A 227 1.69 38.19 6.60
N THR A 228 0.85 39.20 6.31
CA THR A 228 0.00 39.85 7.31
C THR A 228 -1.45 40.02 6.84
N ALA A 229 -2.41 39.54 7.63
CA ALA A 229 -3.83 39.89 7.50
C ALA A 229 -4.18 40.92 8.61
N SER A 230 -4.14 42.22 8.30
CA SER A 230 -3.94 43.29 9.30
C SER A 230 -5.18 43.80 10.04
N GLY A 231 -6.39 43.59 9.51
CA GLY A 231 -7.63 44.13 10.09
C GLY A 231 -8.14 43.38 11.32
N SER A 232 -9.10 43.98 12.02
CA SER A 232 -9.78 43.38 13.19
C SER A 232 -10.62 42.13 12.87
N TYR A 233 -10.79 41.84 11.58
CA TYR A 233 -11.33 40.60 11.02
C TYR A 233 -10.29 39.96 10.10
N GLY A 234 -9.03 39.98 10.53
CA GLY A 234 -7.87 39.45 9.81
C GLY A 234 -7.72 37.95 10.02
N TYR A 235 -7.96 37.16 8.98
CA TYR A 235 -7.92 35.70 9.01
C TYR A 235 -6.80 35.17 8.13
N GLY A 236 -6.04 34.18 8.61
CA GLY A 236 -5.04 33.48 7.79
C GLY A 236 -3.91 34.41 7.36
N GLY A 237 -3.03 34.78 8.28
CA GLY A 237 -1.92 35.69 7.99
C GLY A 237 -1.06 35.18 6.82
N GLY A 238 -0.75 33.88 6.84
CA GLY A 238 -0.11 33.17 5.73
C GLY A 238 -1.12 32.75 4.66
N LEU A 239 -2.09 31.91 5.03
CA LEU A 239 -3.09 31.34 4.13
C LEU A 239 -4.49 31.32 4.77
N SER A 240 -5.50 31.72 4.00
CA SER A 240 -6.91 31.54 4.35
C SER A 240 -7.64 30.74 3.26
N LEU A 241 -8.24 29.61 3.65
CA LEU A 241 -9.15 28.80 2.82
C LEU A 241 -10.60 29.01 3.28
N TYR A 242 -11.52 29.14 2.33
CA TYR A 242 -12.96 29.24 2.62
C TYR A 242 -13.78 28.42 1.61
N TYR A 243 -14.60 27.49 2.11
CA TYR A 243 -15.32 26.50 1.28
C TYR A 243 -14.41 25.82 0.24
N SER A 244 -13.19 25.49 0.64
CA SER A 244 -12.12 25.03 -0.26
C SER A 244 -11.39 23.85 0.36
N ASP A 245 -11.49 22.69 -0.29
CA ASP A 245 -10.74 21.50 0.11
C ASP A 245 -9.25 21.69 -0.24
N ALA A 246 -8.34 21.22 0.61
CA ALA A 246 -6.92 21.36 0.29
C ALA A 246 -6.02 20.26 0.84
N THR A 247 -4.98 19.94 0.07
CA THR A 247 -3.84 19.14 0.52
C THR A 247 -2.61 20.02 0.63
N LEU A 248 -2.06 20.11 1.83
CA LEU A 248 -0.82 20.83 2.15
C LEU A 248 0.25 19.79 2.51
N THR A 249 1.30 19.68 1.70
CA THR A 249 2.39 18.73 1.92
C THR A 249 3.75 19.44 1.96
N ASN A 250 4.57 19.17 2.98
CA ASN A 250 5.95 19.69 3.10
C ASN A 250 6.09 21.24 3.06
N ASN A 251 5.04 21.99 3.42
CA ASN A 251 5.09 23.47 3.40
C ASN A 251 5.70 24.05 4.70
N GLN A 252 6.28 25.24 4.58
CA GLN A 252 6.78 26.05 5.69
C GLN A 252 5.93 27.31 5.87
N VAL A 253 5.03 27.33 6.85
CA VAL A 253 4.18 28.47 7.23
C VAL A 253 4.81 29.16 8.44
N VAL A 254 5.56 30.24 8.22
CA VAL A 254 6.49 30.78 9.22
C VAL A 254 6.34 32.29 9.44
N SER A 255 6.19 32.71 10.70
CA SER A 255 6.19 34.15 11.08
C SER A 255 5.17 35.00 10.33
N ASN A 256 3.98 34.45 10.09
CA ASN A 256 2.84 35.21 9.56
C ASN A 256 1.98 35.76 10.70
N THR A 257 1.24 36.84 10.44
CA THR A 257 0.45 37.55 11.46
C THR A 257 -1.00 37.74 11.02
N ALA A 258 -1.96 37.41 11.88
CA ALA A 258 -3.39 37.63 11.67
C ALA A 258 -3.97 38.53 12.77
N GLY A 259 -4.70 39.57 12.35
CA GLY A 259 -5.38 40.51 13.25
C GLY A 259 -6.60 39.91 13.98
N TYR A 260 -6.99 38.66 13.68
CA TYR A 260 -8.03 37.90 14.38
C TYR A 260 -7.65 36.42 14.58
N ASN A 261 -7.95 35.53 13.62
CA ASN A 261 -7.75 34.07 13.77
C ASN A 261 -6.79 33.49 12.72
N GLY A 262 -6.09 32.40 13.07
CA GLY A 262 -5.23 31.67 12.14
C GLY A 262 -4.01 32.46 11.74
N GLY A 263 -3.06 32.64 12.66
CA GLY A 263 -1.86 33.47 12.42
C GLY A 263 -1.07 32.98 11.21
N GLY A 264 -0.85 31.67 11.13
CA GLY A 264 -0.34 31.00 9.93
C GLY A 264 -1.46 30.65 8.97
N LEU A 265 -2.37 29.80 9.42
CA LEU A 265 -3.41 29.14 8.62
C LEU A 265 -4.81 29.36 9.20
N HIS A 266 -5.77 29.71 8.34
CA HIS A 266 -7.19 29.74 8.66
C HIS A 266 -7.98 28.91 7.65
N LEU A 267 -8.50 27.75 8.06
CA LEU A 267 -9.13 26.79 7.16
C LEU A 267 -10.58 26.55 7.61
N SER A 268 -11.54 26.92 6.77
CA SER A 268 -12.95 27.06 7.18
C SER A 268 -13.90 26.48 6.12
N TYR A 269 -14.79 25.57 6.55
CA TYR A 269 -15.81 24.85 5.78
C TYR A 269 -15.33 24.07 4.54
N GLY A 270 -14.08 23.58 4.54
CA GLY A 270 -13.54 22.67 3.53
C GLY A 270 -12.77 21.51 4.19
N ALA A 271 -12.65 20.38 3.51
CA ALA A 271 -11.89 19.23 3.98
C ALA A 271 -10.39 19.44 3.74
N VAL A 272 -9.57 19.31 4.78
CA VAL A 272 -8.14 19.66 4.70
C VAL A 272 -7.21 18.54 5.17
N THR A 273 -6.21 18.23 4.35
CA THR A 273 -5.13 17.28 4.69
C THR A 273 -3.82 18.04 4.81
N LEU A 274 -3.16 17.94 5.95
CA LEU A 274 -1.86 18.55 6.25
C LEU A 274 -0.86 17.42 6.55
N THR A 275 0.15 17.23 5.70
CA THR A 275 1.20 16.21 5.88
C THR A 275 2.60 16.85 5.88
N ASP A 276 3.43 16.50 6.87
CA ASP A 276 4.84 16.93 6.98
C ASP A 276 5.07 18.46 6.95
N ASN A 277 4.07 19.28 7.31
CA ASN A 277 4.22 20.73 7.27
C ASN A 277 4.89 21.28 8.54
N ARG A 278 5.64 22.37 8.38
CA ARG A 278 6.14 23.18 9.49
C ARG A 278 5.31 24.45 9.63
N ILE A 279 4.57 24.58 10.73
CA ILE A 279 3.79 25.77 11.09
C ILE A 279 4.44 26.38 12.33
N SER A 280 5.22 27.46 12.19
CA SER A 280 6.02 27.98 13.31
C SER A 280 6.18 29.49 13.42
N GLY A 281 6.15 30.03 14.63
CA GLY A 281 6.39 31.45 14.88
C GLY A 281 5.26 32.38 14.42
N ASN A 282 4.09 31.85 14.09
CA ASN A 282 2.96 32.65 13.61
C ASN A 282 2.16 33.24 14.79
N THR A 283 1.51 34.38 14.57
CA THR A 283 0.77 35.10 15.61
C THR A 283 -0.67 35.42 15.18
N ALA A 284 -1.64 35.08 16.03
CA ALA A 284 -3.03 35.52 15.92
C ALA A 284 -3.40 36.41 17.11
N SER A 285 -4.29 37.39 16.92
CA SER A 285 -4.77 38.20 18.05
C SER A 285 -5.82 37.48 18.91
N ASN A 286 -6.48 36.44 18.39
CA ASN A 286 -7.61 35.79 19.07
C ASN A 286 -7.47 34.25 19.08
N ARG A 287 -7.58 33.55 17.94
CA ARG A 287 -7.61 32.07 17.96
C ARG A 287 -6.67 31.42 16.96
N GLY A 288 -6.06 30.31 17.34
CA GLY A 288 -5.22 29.51 16.44
C GLY A 288 -3.98 30.30 16.02
N GLY A 289 -3.03 30.49 16.94
CA GLY A 289 -1.80 31.24 16.65
C GLY A 289 -1.06 30.66 15.44
N GLY A 290 -0.98 29.32 15.37
CA GLY A 290 -0.50 28.59 14.19
C GLY A 290 -1.62 28.36 13.18
N LEU A 291 -2.65 27.61 13.60
CA LEU A 291 -3.73 27.11 12.74
C LEU A 291 -5.10 27.24 13.43
N TYR A 292 -6.10 27.69 12.68
CA TYR A 292 -7.52 27.68 13.05
C TYR A 292 -8.32 26.81 12.07
N LEU A 293 -9.05 25.82 12.60
CA LEU A 293 -9.91 24.90 11.87
C LEU A 293 -11.37 25.13 12.23
N GLU A 294 -12.25 25.22 11.23
CA GLU A 294 -13.68 25.51 11.45
C GLU A 294 -14.60 24.75 10.50
N GLY A 295 -15.57 24.01 11.05
CA GLY A 295 -16.72 23.44 10.34
C GLY A 295 -16.45 22.33 9.31
N GLY A 296 -15.20 22.14 8.88
CA GLY A 296 -14.77 21.07 7.97
C GLY A 296 -13.95 19.99 8.70
N PRO A 297 -13.92 18.74 8.20
CA PRO A 297 -13.04 17.71 8.71
C PRO A 297 -11.58 18.01 8.35
N ALA A 298 -10.65 17.60 9.20
CA ALA A 298 -9.23 17.82 8.99
C ALA A 298 -8.40 16.58 9.34
N THR A 299 -7.39 16.29 8.53
CA THR A 299 -6.39 15.24 8.80
C THR A 299 -5.01 15.88 8.89
N LEU A 300 -4.37 15.78 10.04
CA LEU A 300 -3.04 16.31 10.31
C LEU A 300 -2.10 15.13 10.60
N THR A 301 -1.12 14.89 9.74
CA THR A 301 -0.14 13.81 9.90
C THR A 301 1.28 14.36 9.90
N ASN A 302 2.09 13.98 10.90
CA ASN A 302 3.52 14.29 11.00
C ASN A 302 3.89 15.79 10.92
N ASN A 303 2.97 16.70 11.22
CA ASN A 303 3.24 18.13 11.17
C ASN A 303 4.01 18.60 12.41
N ARG A 304 4.86 19.62 12.23
CA ARG A 304 5.48 20.35 13.33
C ARG A 304 4.81 21.71 13.52
N ILE A 305 4.02 21.84 14.59
CA ILE A 305 3.32 23.06 14.98
C ILE A 305 4.03 23.65 16.20
N SER A 306 4.92 24.63 16.01
CA SER A 306 5.78 25.09 17.12
C SER A 306 6.08 26.58 17.23
N GLY A 307 6.04 27.12 18.45
CA GLY A 307 6.37 28.53 18.71
C GLY A 307 5.33 29.52 18.21
N ASN A 308 4.09 29.10 18.01
CA ASN A 308 3.01 29.98 17.56
C ASN A 308 2.28 30.62 18.77
N THR A 309 1.66 31.78 18.57
CA THR A 309 1.09 32.59 19.67
C THR A 309 -0.32 33.08 19.37
N ALA A 310 -1.26 32.86 20.29
CA ALA A 310 -2.54 33.57 20.37
C ALA A 310 -2.42 34.65 21.45
N SER A 311 -2.40 35.94 21.07
CA SER A 311 -1.78 37.02 21.88
C SER A 311 -2.73 38.05 22.51
N GLY A 312 -3.98 38.17 22.05
CA GLY A 312 -4.93 39.16 22.59
C GLY A 312 -5.56 38.74 23.92
N PRO A 313 -6.50 39.51 24.50
CA PRO A 313 -7.02 39.26 25.85
C PRO A 313 -7.82 37.97 26.02
N TYR A 314 -8.21 37.33 24.92
CA TYR A 314 -8.92 36.05 24.87
C TYR A 314 -8.23 35.11 23.88
N GLY A 315 -6.91 34.96 24.03
CA GLY A 315 -6.09 34.14 23.12
C GLY A 315 -6.28 32.66 23.38
N TYR A 316 -6.91 31.94 22.45
CA TYR A 316 -7.18 30.50 22.55
C TYR A 316 -6.41 29.69 21.50
N GLY A 317 -5.89 28.53 21.86
CA GLY A 317 -5.24 27.62 20.90
C GLY A 317 -3.96 28.24 20.34
N GLY A 318 -2.92 28.35 21.17
CA GLY A 318 -1.66 28.98 20.79
C GLY A 318 -1.03 28.33 19.55
N GLY A 319 -1.02 26.99 19.53
CA GLY A 319 -0.67 26.21 18.34
C GLY A 319 -1.86 26.07 17.40
N LEU A 320 -2.95 25.48 17.91
CA LEU A 320 -4.09 25.01 17.13
C LEU A 320 -5.42 25.26 17.85
N TYR A 321 -6.43 25.74 17.12
CA TYR A 321 -7.81 25.89 17.60
C TYR A 321 -8.78 25.15 16.65
N LEU A 322 -9.62 24.28 17.20
CA LEU A 322 -10.67 23.55 16.49
C LEU A 322 -12.05 24.10 16.89
N SER A 323 -12.88 24.41 15.90
CA SER A 323 -14.25 24.91 16.08
C SER A 323 -15.22 24.07 15.26
N GLN A 324 -16.01 23.20 15.89
CA GLN A 324 -16.95 22.31 15.18
C GLN A 324 -16.25 21.53 14.04
N SER A 325 -15.04 21.01 14.33
CA SER A 325 -14.13 20.40 13.37
C SER A 325 -13.56 19.12 13.97
N ASP A 326 -14.23 17.99 13.67
CA ASP A 326 -13.80 16.66 14.11
C ASP A 326 -12.55 16.25 13.29
N ALA A 327 -11.38 16.53 13.86
CA ALA A 327 -10.10 16.32 13.19
C ALA A 327 -9.42 15.01 13.62
N THR A 328 -8.63 14.43 12.72
CA THR A 328 -7.71 13.32 13.03
C THR A 328 -6.28 13.83 13.04
N LEU A 329 -5.58 13.67 14.16
CA LEU A 329 -4.19 14.09 14.36
C LEU A 329 -3.33 12.86 14.63
N THR A 330 -2.38 12.57 13.75
CA THR A 330 -1.46 11.42 13.89
C THR A 330 0.00 11.85 13.81
N GLY A 331 0.83 11.44 14.79
CA GLY A 331 2.29 11.65 14.74
C GLY A 331 2.75 13.11 14.76
N ASN A 332 1.90 14.08 15.15
CA ASN A 332 2.25 15.50 15.09
C ASN A 332 3.09 15.93 16.30
N GLN A 333 4.00 16.89 16.08
CA GLN A 333 4.78 17.55 17.13
C GLN A 333 4.21 18.96 17.39
N ILE A 334 3.47 19.13 18.47
CA ILE A 334 2.90 20.42 18.88
C ILE A 334 3.70 20.96 20.08
N SER A 335 4.59 21.92 19.87
CA SER A 335 5.54 22.33 20.92
C SER A 335 5.88 23.81 21.05
N GLY A 336 6.04 24.29 22.29
CA GLY A 336 6.45 25.67 22.56
C GLY A 336 5.45 26.74 22.13
N ASN A 337 4.17 26.38 21.93
CA ASN A 337 3.13 27.34 21.54
C ASN A 337 2.56 28.06 22.77
N THR A 338 2.04 29.28 22.60
CA THR A 338 1.59 30.15 23.69
C THR A 338 0.18 30.69 23.49
N ALA A 339 -0.67 30.55 24.49
CA ALA A 339 -1.99 31.16 24.60
C ALA A 339 -2.02 32.14 25.78
N SER A 340 -2.47 33.37 25.53
CA SER A 340 -2.74 34.38 26.58
C SER A 340 -4.00 34.09 27.40
N TYR A 341 -4.78 33.08 27.01
CA TYR A 341 -5.92 32.56 27.77
C TYR A 341 -5.77 31.04 27.95
N ASP A 342 -6.51 30.22 27.20
CA ASP A 342 -6.56 28.75 27.35
C ASP A 342 -6.03 27.98 26.13
N GLY A 343 -5.58 26.74 26.33
CA GLY A 343 -5.15 25.85 25.25
C GLY A 343 -3.83 26.30 24.63
N GLY A 344 -2.73 26.17 25.36
CA GLY A 344 -1.41 26.62 24.91
C GLY A 344 -0.97 25.90 23.63
N GLY A 345 -1.08 24.57 23.62
CA GLY A 345 -0.92 23.75 22.43
C GLY A 345 -2.19 23.74 21.59
N LEU A 346 -3.22 23.04 22.09
CA LEU A 346 -4.50 22.81 21.43
C LEU A 346 -5.69 23.36 22.25
N TYR A 347 -6.68 23.91 21.55
CA TYR A 347 -8.01 24.18 22.10
C TYR A 347 -9.07 23.54 21.20
N LEU A 348 -9.95 22.70 21.76
CA LEU A 348 -11.06 22.05 21.07
C LEU A 348 -12.38 22.63 21.57
N SER A 349 -13.19 23.16 20.64
CA SER A 349 -14.52 23.70 20.89
C SER A 349 -15.53 22.92 20.07
N GLN A 350 -16.42 22.17 20.73
CA GLN A 350 -17.44 21.34 20.08
C GLN A 350 -16.87 20.43 18.98
N SER A 351 -15.71 19.83 19.23
CA SER A 351 -14.90 19.11 18.23
C SER A 351 -14.38 17.79 18.80
N ASN A 352 -14.95 16.67 18.36
CA ASN A 352 -14.65 15.32 18.84
C ASN A 352 -13.45 14.76 18.07
N ALA A 353 -12.27 15.32 18.29
CA ALA A 353 -11.07 14.96 17.56
C ALA A 353 -10.49 13.60 18.02
N THR A 354 -9.84 12.90 17.09
CA THR A 354 -9.03 11.71 17.36
C THR A 354 -7.55 12.09 17.30
N LEU A 355 -6.82 11.82 18.36
CA LEU A 355 -5.37 12.00 18.46
C LEU A 355 -4.71 10.61 18.60
N THR A 356 -3.64 10.37 17.83
CA THR A 356 -2.88 9.13 17.90
C THR A 356 -1.38 9.38 17.75
N GLY A 357 -0.57 9.00 18.74
CA GLY A 357 0.89 9.08 18.68
C GLY A 357 1.44 10.50 18.55
N ASN A 358 0.72 11.53 19.00
CA ASN A 358 1.18 12.91 18.95
C ASN A 358 2.06 13.24 20.16
N GLN A 359 3.03 14.14 19.95
CA GLN A 359 3.84 14.71 21.02
C GLN A 359 3.45 16.17 21.25
N ILE A 360 2.84 16.45 22.40
CA ILE A 360 2.31 17.76 22.78
C ILE A 360 3.11 18.27 23.97
N SER A 361 4.11 19.13 23.73
CA SER A 361 5.10 19.47 24.76
C SER A 361 5.60 20.91 24.85
N GLY A 362 5.88 21.37 26.08
CA GLY A 362 6.43 22.70 26.33
C GLY A 362 5.50 23.86 25.95
N ASN A 363 4.20 23.61 25.77
CA ASN A 363 3.23 24.64 25.43
C ASN A 363 2.75 25.39 26.69
N THR A 364 2.31 26.64 26.54
CA THR A 364 1.96 27.53 27.66
C THR A 364 0.58 28.16 27.48
N ALA A 365 -0.29 28.01 28.48
CA ALA A 365 -1.54 28.75 28.64
C ALA A 365 -1.44 29.68 29.86
N SER A 366 -2.04 30.86 29.80
CA SER A 366 -2.04 31.79 30.93
C SER A 366 -3.11 31.47 31.98
N TYR A 367 -4.13 30.70 31.61
CA TYR A 367 -5.19 30.21 32.48
C TYR A 367 -5.17 28.68 32.50
N ASP A 368 -5.92 28.01 31.62
CA ASP A 368 -6.16 26.57 31.71
C ASP A 368 -5.70 25.81 30.43
N GLY A 369 -5.37 24.53 30.58
CA GLY A 369 -5.04 23.66 29.43
C GLY A 369 -3.72 24.03 28.75
N GLY A 370 -2.58 23.83 29.43
CA GLY A 370 -1.27 24.18 28.90
C GLY A 370 -0.95 23.43 27.61
N GLY A 371 -1.10 22.10 27.63
CA GLY A 371 -1.05 21.24 26.46
C GLY A 371 -2.34 21.29 25.66
N LEU A 372 -3.45 20.85 26.26
CA LEU A 372 -4.76 20.73 25.62
C LEU A 372 -5.89 21.28 26.51
N TYR A 373 -6.88 21.91 25.87
CA TYR A 373 -8.15 22.30 26.47
C TYR A 373 -9.34 21.74 25.67
N LEU A 374 -10.27 21.06 26.34
CA LEU A 374 -11.51 20.52 25.76
C LEU A 374 -12.74 21.27 26.30
N ASP A 375 -13.50 21.94 25.42
CA ASP A 375 -14.84 22.48 25.71
C ASP A 375 -15.88 21.73 24.86
N GLN A 376 -16.79 21.02 25.51
CA GLN A 376 -17.87 20.26 24.86
C GLN A 376 -17.37 19.31 23.75
N SER A 377 -16.23 18.65 23.98
CA SER A 377 -15.43 17.95 22.99
C SER A 377 -14.99 16.58 23.51
N ASP A 378 -15.66 15.52 23.06
CA ASP A 378 -15.45 14.13 23.46
C ASP A 378 -14.30 13.52 22.64
N ALA A 379 -13.08 13.97 22.91
CA ALA A 379 -11.87 13.55 22.18
C ALA A 379 -11.40 12.13 22.55
N ASP A 380 -10.86 11.41 21.58
CA ASP A 380 -10.18 10.11 21.78
C ASP A 380 -8.67 10.31 21.59
N LEU A 381 -7.88 9.99 22.61
CA LEU A 381 -6.41 10.16 22.64
C LEU A 381 -5.77 8.78 22.85
N GLN A 382 -4.80 8.42 21.99
CA GLN A 382 -4.19 7.09 21.93
C GLN A 382 -2.68 7.19 21.71
N ASN A 383 -1.86 6.57 22.56
CA ASN A 383 -0.39 6.65 22.45
C ASN A 383 0.18 8.10 22.45
N ASP A 384 -0.58 9.10 22.89
CA ASP A 384 -0.12 10.50 22.90
C ASP A 384 0.78 10.79 24.12
N ILE A 385 1.81 11.59 23.91
CA ILE A 385 2.72 12.09 24.96
C ILE A 385 2.36 13.55 25.24
N VAL A 386 1.92 13.85 26.46
CA VAL A 386 1.55 15.20 26.92
C VAL A 386 2.51 15.64 28.03
N ALA A 387 3.49 16.46 27.68
CA ALA A 387 4.73 16.60 28.43
C ALA A 387 5.20 18.04 28.64
N ASP A 388 5.72 18.40 29.82
CA ASP A 388 6.38 19.69 30.08
C ASP A 388 5.52 20.95 29.76
N ASN A 389 4.20 20.82 29.65
CA ASN A 389 3.31 21.94 29.34
C ASN A 389 2.96 22.74 30.61
N MET A 390 2.68 24.04 30.48
CA MET A 390 2.42 24.96 31.59
C MET A 390 1.05 25.64 31.47
N ALA A 391 0.27 25.63 32.55
CA ALA A 391 -0.97 26.42 32.71
C ALA A 391 -0.85 27.35 33.93
N GLY A 392 -1.56 28.47 33.94
CA GLY A 392 -1.56 29.41 35.07
C GLY A 392 -2.49 29.02 36.24
N ASN A 393 -3.50 28.18 35.97
CA ASN A 393 -4.56 27.84 36.93
C ASN A 393 -4.83 26.33 37.02
N GLY A 394 -5.16 25.64 35.93
CA GLY A 394 -5.47 24.21 35.97
C GLY A 394 -5.22 23.45 34.67
N GLY A 395 -4.91 22.15 34.80
CA GLY A 395 -4.73 21.26 33.65
C GLY A 395 -3.51 21.65 32.82
N GLY A 396 -2.32 21.60 33.42
CA GLY A 396 -1.05 21.82 32.73
C GLY A 396 -0.93 20.96 31.48
N GLY A 397 -1.25 19.67 31.60
CA GLY A 397 -1.33 18.75 30.46
C GLY A 397 -2.66 18.88 29.74
N LEU A 398 -3.75 18.55 30.43
CA LEU A 398 -5.11 18.46 29.87
C LEU A 398 -6.17 19.10 30.77
N TYR A 399 -7.01 19.96 30.20
CA TYR A 399 -8.23 20.48 30.83
C TYR A 399 -9.48 19.95 30.12
N VAL A 400 -10.48 19.52 30.88
CA VAL A 400 -11.71 18.87 30.40
C VAL A 400 -12.94 19.56 30.99
N GLY A 401 -13.67 20.30 30.15
CA GLY A 401 -14.89 21.03 30.52
C GLY A 401 -16.12 20.60 29.70
N GLY A 402 -17.17 20.13 30.38
CA GLY A 402 -18.40 19.64 29.76
C GLY A 402 -18.18 18.55 28.70
N SER A 403 -17.18 17.69 28.88
CA SER A 403 -16.67 16.74 27.88
C SER A 403 -16.43 15.35 28.49
N SER A 404 -16.41 14.31 27.67
CA SER A 404 -16.25 12.91 28.08
C SER A 404 -15.15 12.19 27.28
N PRO A 405 -13.88 12.63 27.38
CA PRO A 405 -12.79 12.09 26.57
C PRO A 405 -12.41 10.67 26.99
N VAL A 406 -11.89 9.90 26.02
CA VAL A 406 -11.31 8.58 26.25
C VAL A 406 -9.81 8.65 25.98
N LEU A 407 -9.03 8.23 26.96
CA LEU A 407 -7.57 8.36 27.01
C LEU A 407 -7.00 6.94 27.13
N ARG A 408 -6.20 6.46 26.17
CA ARG A 408 -5.62 5.10 26.17
C ARG A 408 -4.12 5.15 25.92
N HIS A 409 -3.34 4.39 26.67
CA HIS A 409 -1.88 4.35 26.48
C HIS A 409 -1.26 5.76 26.47
N LEU A 410 -1.66 6.63 27.40
CA LEU A 410 -1.14 8.01 27.43
C LEU A 410 0.05 8.14 28.38
N THR A 411 1.02 8.95 27.97
CA THR A 411 2.13 9.37 28.85
C THR A 411 1.98 10.85 29.18
N LEU A 412 1.45 11.15 30.38
CA LEU A 412 1.36 12.51 30.91
C LEU A 412 2.44 12.73 31.97
N ALA A 413 3.34 13.69 31.72
CA ALA A 413 4.51 13.85 32.57
C ALA A 413 5.01 15.31 32.68
N ARG A 414 5.37 15.72 33.90
CA ARG A 414 6.02 17.03 34.19
C ARG A 414 5.25 18.27 33.72
N ASN A 415 3.92 18.19 33.64
CA ASN A 415 3.13 19.37 33.30
C ASN A 415 2.93 20.27 34.54
N ASP A 416 3.15 21.57 34.39
CA ASP A 416 2.96 22.58 35.45
C ASP A 416 1.64 23.34 35.27
N GLY A 417 1.08 23.88 36.35
CA GLY A 417 -0.28 24.45 36.38
C GLY A 417 -1.22 23.65 37.28
N ASN A 418 -0.76 23.38 38.51
CA ASN A 418 -1.44 22.69 39.62
C ASN A 418 -1.85 21.22 39.38
N ASN A 419 -2.26 20.84 38.17
CA ASN A 419 -2.83 19.53 37.88
C ASN A 419 -2.34 19.01 36.52
N GLY A 420 -1.99 17.72 36.41
CA GLY A 420 -1.73 17.09 35.11
C GLY A 420 -3.00 17.05 34.25
N ILE A 421 -4.08 16.54 34.83
CA ILE A 421 -5.42 16.52 34.25
C ILE A 421 -6.40 17.27 35.16
N TYR A 422 -7.26 18.13 34.59
CA TYR A 422 -8.32 18.84 35.31
C TYR A 422 -9.69 18.56 34.69
N VAL A 423 -10.59 17.90 35.43
CA VAL A 423 -11.91 17.45 34.95
C VAL A 423 -13.02 18.21 35.69
N THR A 424 -13.88 18.94 34.97
CA THR A 424 -14.88 19.83 35.58
C THR A 424 -16.12 20.06 34.70
N ARG A 425 -17.08 20.87 35.17
CA ARG A 425 -18.31 21.25 34.44
C ARG A 425 -19.16 20.04 33.99
N SER A 426 -19.28 19.04 34.86
CA SER A 426 -19.97 17.76 34.60
C SER A 426 -19.33 16.94 33.47
N SER A 427 -18.01 16.79 33.53
CA SER A 427 -17.22 15.99 32.58
C SER A 427 -17.02 14.55 33.08
N HIS A 428 -16.77 13.62 32.15
CA HIS A 428 -16.61 12.19 32.45
C HIS A 428 -15.43 11.58 31.70
N ALA A 429 -14.22 11.68 32.26
CA ALA A 429 -13.02 11.14 31.63
C ALA A 429 -12.89 9.61 31.85
N VAL A 430 -12.46 8.88 30.82
CA VAL A 430 -12.09 7.46 30.92
C VAL A 430 -10.62 7.31 30.54
N LEU A 431 -9.84 6.73 31.45
CA LEU A 431 -8.41 6.47 31.28
C LEU A 431 -8.16 4.97 31.26
N ALA A 432 -7.43 4.50 30.26
CA ALA A 432 -6.84 3.16 30.22
C ALA A 432 -5.31 3.27 30.05
N ASP A 433 -4.56 2.42 30.74
CA ASP A 433 -3.12 2.23 30.54
C ASP A 433 -2.32 3.55 30.52
N THR A 434 -2.57 4.42 31.49
CA THR A 434 -2.01 5.79 31.50
C THR A 434 -0.87 5.94 32.52
N ILE A 435 0.26 6.53 32.11
CA ILE A 435 1.31 7.04 33.01
C ILE A 435 0.96 8.49 33.38
N LEU A 436 0.94 8.83 34.67
CA LEU A 436 0.59 10.18 35.15
C LEU A 436 1.53 10.64 36.29
N VAL A 437 2.59 11.37 35.94
CA VAL A 437 3.79 11.56 36.81
C VAL A 437 4.34 12.99 36.88
N SER A 438 4.97 13.36 37.99
CA SER A 438 5.61 14.66 38.25
C SER A 438 4.69 15.89 38.15
N HIS A 439 3.48 15.82 38.69
CA HIS A 439 2.57 16.97 38.80
C HIS A 439 2.35 17.39 40.26
N THR A 440 1.93 18.63 40.54
CA THR A 440 1.48 19.02 41.90
C THR A 440 0.28 18.17 42.35
N VAL A 441 -0.66 17.92 41.43
CA VAL A 441 -1.66 16.85 41.53
C VAL A 441 -1.69 16.10 40.20
N GLY A 442 -1.75 14.77 40.19
CA GLY A 442 -1.92 14.00 38.95
C GLY A 442 -3.24 14.35 38.25
N ILE A 443 -4.38 14.06 38.88
CA ILE A 443 -5.73 14.39 38.37
C ILE A 443 -6.59 15.15 39.40
N HIS A 444 -7.30 16.19 38.96
CA HIS A 444 -8.34 16.86 39.75
C HIS A 444 -9.71 16.62 39.14
N VAL A 445 -10.69 16.23 39.96
CA VAL A 445 -12.09 16.04 39.53
C VAL A 445 -13.03 16.94 40.33
N GLY A 446 -13.60 17.92 39.65
CA GLY A 446 -14.57 18.86 40.20
C GLY A 446 -15.92 18.22 40.52
N SER A 447 -16.68 18.84 41.43
CA SER A 447 -18.00 18.36 41.84
C SER A 447 -18.94 18.11 40.66
N GLY A 448 -19.66 16.99 40.68
CA GLY A 448 -20.56 16.55 39.60
C GLY A 448 -19.87 16.02 38.34
N SER A 449 -18.53 15.93 38.34
CA SER A 449 -17.73 15.32 37.27
C SER A 449 -17.13 13.99 37.76
N SER A 450 -16.65 13.14 36.85
CA SER A 450 -16.00 11.87 37.22
C SER A 450 -14.77 11.53 36.38
N ALA A 451 -13.91 10.67 36.93
CA ALA A 451 -12.85 9.98 36.19
C ALA A 451 -12.89 8.48 36.50
N ASN A 452 -12.81 7.63 35.47
CA ASN A 452 -12.68 6.18 35.59
C ASN A 452 -11.30 5.75 35.07
N LEU A 453 -10.49 5.13 35.93
CA LEU A 453 -9.07 4.84 35.70
C LEU A 453 -8.84 3.32 35.69
N GLN A 454 -8.53 2.74 34.53
CA GLN A 454 -8.29 1.31 34.35
C GLN A 454 -6.81 1.09 33.98
N ALA A 455 -5.99 0.61 34.93
CA ALA A 455 -4.53 0.61 34.83
C ALA A 455 -3.93 2.03 34.74
N THR A 456 -3.27 2.44 35.81
CA THR A 456 -2.58 3.73 35.89
C THR A 456 -1.27 3.53 36.62
N LEU A 457 -0.18 4.09 36.05
CA LEU A 457 1.11 4.19 36.71
C LEU A 457 1.26 5.59 37.31
N TRP A 458 1.31 5.62 38.62
CA TRP A 458 1.69 6.77 39.43
C TRP A 458 3.19 6.70 39.74
N GLY A 459 3.84 7.86 39.74
CA GLY A 459 5.29 7.93 39.87
C GLY A 459 5.76 7.77 41.31
N SER A 460 6.92 7.13 41.51
CA SER A 460 7.64 7.17 42.79
C SER A 460 8.83 8.15 42.74
N ASP A 461 9.32 8.52 43.93
CA ASP A 461 10.58 9.27 44.11
C ASP A 461 10.63 10.58 43.30
N ALA A 462 11.53 10.69 42.31
CA ALA A 462 11.66 11.87 41.45
C ALA A 462 10.48 12.07 40.48
N TRP A 463 9.70 11.00 40.23
CA TRP A 463 8.53 10.98 39.37
C TRP A 463 7.21 11.16 40.13
N ALA A 464 7.26 11.24 41.47
CA ALA A 464 6.07 11.35 42.29
C ALA A 464 5.26 12.62 41.99
N ASN A 465 3.93 12.48 42.00
CA ASN A 465 3.05 13.63 42.11
C ASN A 465 3.05 14.14 43.57
N GLY A 466 2.77 15.42 43.78
CA GLY A 466 2.52 15.96 45.13
C GLY A 466 1.28 15.32 45.79
N SER A 467 0.32 14.94 44.96
CA SER A 467 -0.77 14.00 45.26
C SER A 467 -1.25 13.36 43.95
N ASP A 468 -1.61 12.08 43.95
CA ASP A 468 -2.05 11.43 42.70
C ASP A 468 -3.40 11.98 42.23
N TRP A 469 -4.32 12.26 43.17
CA TRP A 469 -5.60 12.88 42.84
C TRP A 469 -6.12 13.85 43.90
N SER A 470 -7.05 14.72 43.48
CA SER A 470 -7.80 15.62 44.35
C SER A 470 -9.18 15.97 43.78
N GLY A 471 -9.97 16.72 44.55
CA GLY A 471 -11.26 17.24 44.11
C GLY A 471 -12.44 16.70 44.91
N ALA A 472 -13.65 16.98 44.42
CA ALA A 472 -14.92 16.65 45.07
C ALA A 472 -15.89 15.89 44.16
N GLY A 473 -15.47 15.56 42.94
CA GLY A 473 -16.16 14.62 42.05
C GLY A 473 -15.69 13.18 42.25
N ASP A 474 -16.26 12.27 41.47
CA ASP A 474 -16.08 10.83 41.65
C ASP A 474 -14.84 10.31 40.92
N ILE A 475 -13.93 9.64 41.64
CA ILE A 475 -12.77 8.96 41.04
C ILE A 475 -12.93 7.46 41.30
N VAL A 476 -13.07 6.71 40.20
CA VAL A 476 -13.18 5.26 40.22
C VAL A 476 -11.86 4.68 39.72
N THR A 477 -11.14 3.98 40.58
CA THR A 477 -9.92 3.25 40.21
C THR A 477 -10.23 1.77 39.99
N GLY A 478 -9.70 1.21 38.91
CA GLY A 478 -9.72 -0.22 38.61
C GLY A 478 -8.78 -1.03 39.52
N THR A 479 -8.65 -2.31 39.23
CA THR A 479 -7.84 -3.25 40.03
C THR A 479 -6.33 -3.10 39.86
N ILE A 480 -5.88 -2.42 38.80
CA ILE A 480 -4.47 -2.15 38.51
C ILE A 480 -4.21 -0.67 38.79
N ASN A 481 -3.37 -0.43 39.79
CA ASN A 481 -2.99 0.90 40.24
C ASN A 481 -1.53 0.84 40.70
N VAL A 482 -0.61 1.08 39.78
CA VAL A 482 0.83 0.84 39.95
C VAL A 482 1.49 2.09 40.53
N GLN A 483 2.48 1.88 41.40
CA GLN A 483 3.32 2.93 41.99
C GLN A 483 4.78 2.56 41.71
N GLY A 484 5.53 3.41 41.02
CA GLY A 484 6.93 3.12 40.68
C GLY A 484 7.59 4.10 39.72
N ASP A 485 8.80 3.76 39.29
CA ASP A 485 9.56 4.54 38.30
C ASP A 485 9.04 4.23 36.89
N PRO A 486 8.56 5.21 36.10
CA PRO A 486 8.22 5.03 34.69
C PRO A 486 9.43 4.74 33.81
N GLY A 487 10.67 4.95 34.28
CA GLY A 487 11.88 4.49 33.62
C GLY A 487 12.13 5.09 32.24
N PHE A 488 11.77 6.36 32.01
CA PHE A 488 11.92 7.01 30.70
C PHE A 488 13.38 7.12 30.23
N VAL A 489 13.63 6.89 28.94
CA VAL A 489 14.98 6.85 28.32
C VAL A 489 15.72 8.19 28.38
N ASN A 490 15.17 9.27 27.81
CA ASN A 490 15.79 10.60 27.85
C ASN A 490 14.74 11.74 27.91
N PRO A 491 14.01 11.83 29.04
CA PRO A 491 12.90 12.76 29.20
C PRO A 491 13.23 14.22 28.88
N ALA A 492 14.46 14.67 29.16
CA ALA A 492 14.91 16.05 28.93
C ALA A 492 15.09 16.40 27.44
N ALA A 493 15.18 15.40 26.56
CA ALA A 493 15.16 15.55 25.11
C ALA A 493 13.75 15.36 24.51
N GLY A 494 12.72 15.14 25.34
CA GLY A 494 11.38 14.75 24.90
C GLY A 494 11.24 13.25 24.59
N ASP A 495 12.22 12.43 24.96
CA ASP A 495 12.21 10.98 24.73
C ASP A 495 11.61 10.27 25.96
N TYR A 496 10.39 9.77 25.78
CA TYR A 496 9.54 9.17 26.80
C TYR A 496 9.28 7.67 26.60
N HIS A 497 10.06 7.02 25.73
CA HIS A 497 10.10 5.56 25.68
C HIS A 497 10.55 5.02 27.05
N ILE A 498 10.04 3.85 27.43
CA ILE A 498 10.26 3.22 28.72
C ILE A 498 11.39 2.18 28.64
N LEU A 499 12.22 2.14 29.68
CA LEU A 499 13.29 1.15 29.81
C LEU A 499 12.73 -0.21 30.27
N PRO A 500 13.37 -1.35 29.95
CA PRO A 500 12.98 -2.69 30.42
C PRO A 500 12.95 -2.90 31.95
N THR A 501 13.29 -1.88 32.73
CA THR A 501 13.21 -1.83 34.19
C THR A 501 12.04 -0.98 34.70
N SER A 502 11.21 -0.42 33.81
CA SER A 502 10.06 0.42 34.14
C SER A 502 8.98 -0.36 34.88
N ALA A 503 8.28 0.32 35.80
CA ALA A 503 7.10 -0.21 36.45
C ALA A 503 5.88 -0.33 35.52
N ALA A 504 5.96 0.17 34.28
CA ALA A 504 4.92 0.07 33.26
C ALA A 504 4.88 -1.29 32.53
N VAL A 505 5.97 -2.05 32.54
CA VAL A 505 6.16 -3.23 31.68
C VAL A 505 5.26 -4.41 32.08
N ASP A 506 4.57 -5.00 31.11
CA ASP A 506 3.57 -6.07 31.25
C ASP A 506 2.47 -5.74 32.30
N ALA A 507 2.26 -4.47 32.64
CA ALA A 507 1.44 -4.04 33.78
C ALA A 507 0.03 -3.54 33.41
N GLY A 508 -0.26 -3.41 32.11
CA GLY A 508 -1.49 -2.86 31.56
C GLY A 508 -2.63 -3.87 31.32
N VAL A 509 -3.61 -3.44 30.51
CA VAL A 509 -4.79 -4.20 30.11
C VAL A 509 -5.01 -4.13 28.59
N ASP A 510 -5.93 -4.95 28.07
CA ASP A 510 -6.44 -4.76 26.71
C ASP A 510 -7.38 -3.55 26.65
N ALA A 511 -6.83 -2.39 26.28
CA ALA A 511 -7.60 -1.18 25.99
C ALA A 511 -8.15 -1.10 24.55
N GLY A 512 -7.88 -2.11 23.71
CA GLY A 512 -8.27 -2.14 22.30
C GLY A 512 -7.34 -1.36 21.35
N VAL A 513 -6.16 -0.95 21.81
CA VAL A 513 -5.11 -0.32 20.98
C VAL A 513 -4.10 -1.39 20.56
N THR A 514 -3.86 -1.56 19.26
CA THR A 514 -3.12 -2.71 18.71
C THR A 514 -1.64 -2.45 18.41
N THR A 515 -1.21 -1.19 18.42
CA THR A 515 0.18 -0.77 18.24
C THR A 515 0.48 0.41 19.14
N ASP A 516 1.74 0.65 19.46
CA ASP A 516 2.19 1.77 20.30
C ASP A 516 2.53 3.05 19.48
N ILE A 517 3.37 3.93 20.02
CA ILE A 517 3.83 5.16 19.36
C ILE A 517 4.87 4.91 18.24
N ASP A 518 5.72 3.89 18.36
CA ASP A 518 6.72 3.51 17.34
C ASP A 518 6.14 2.56 16.27
N GLY A 519 4.97 1.98 16.53
CA GLY A 519 4.26 1.04 15.66
C GLY A 519 4.49 -0.43 16.02
N ASP A 520 5.13 -0.70 17.15
CA ASP A 520 5.30 -2.03 17.72
C ASP A 520 3.96 -2.58 18.22
N ALA A 521 3.76 -3.88 18.04
CA ALA A 521 2.46 -4.51 18.25
C ALA A 521 2.14 -4.67 19.74
N ARG A 522 0.90 -4.36 20.15
CA ARG A 522 0.40 -4.56 21.52
C ARG A 522 -0.50 -5.81 21.61
N PRO A 523 -0.28 -6.73 22.56
CA PRO A 523 0.90 -6.84 23.41
C PRO A 523 2.11 -7.35 22.62
N ALA A 524 3.31 -6.82 22.88
CA ALA A 524 4.54 -7.25 22.22
C ALA A 524 5.04 -8.59 22.76
N ALA A 525 4.60 -8.97 23.97
CA ALA A 525 4.91 -10.22 24.62
C ALA A 525 3.68 -10.88 25.28
N PHE A 526 3.48 -10.70 26.59
CA PHE A 526 2.53 -11.47 27.40
C PHE A 526 1.53 -10.59 28.16
N GLY A 527 1.89 -9.36 28.51
CA GLY A 527 1.01 -8.28 28.93
C GLY A 527 1.13 -7.08 28.00
N TYR A 528 0.32 -6.06 28.27
CA TYR A 528 0.38 -4.75 27.62
C TYR A 528 1.21 -3.82 28.51
N ASP A 529 1.92 -2.87 27.94
CA ASP A 529 2.63 -1.84 28.71
C ASP A 529 1.73 -0.63 28.99
N ILE A 530 1.88 -0.06 30.19
CA ILE A 530 1.19 1.20 30.56
C ILE A 530 1.91 2.38 29.89
N GLY A 531 1.17 3.29 29.25
CA GLY A 531 1.71 4.47 28.58
C GLY A 531 1.88 4.30 27.07
N ALA A 532 2.43 5.33 26.42
CA ALA A 532 2.44 5.48 24.96
C ALA A 532 3.34 4.50 24.19
N ASP A 533 4.33 3.92 24.89
CA ASP A 533 5.34 3.00 24.37
C ASP A 533 5.00 1.55 24.75
N GLU A 534 5.48 0.57 23.99
CA GLU A 534 5.40 -0.87 24.26
C GLU A 534 6.77 -1.49 24.00
N ILE A 535 7.44 -1.99 25.04
CA ILE A 535 8.80 -2.52 24.90
C ILE A 535 8.79 -3.76 23.99
N PRO A 536 9.52 -3.75 22.86
CA PRO A 536 9.57 -4.91 21.98
C PRO A 536 10.06 -6.18 22.69
N GLY A 537 9.21 -7.20 22.66
CA GLY A 537 9.50 -8.50 23.24
C GLY A 537 10.65 -9.25 22.55
N PRO A 538 10.96 -10.46 23.02
CA PRO A 538 11.95 -11.32 22.38
C PRO A 538 11.45 -11.84 21.01
N ALA A 539 12.04 -11.35 19.92
CA ALA A 539 11.68 -11.73 18.57
C ALA A 539 12.36 -13.03 18.12
N LEU A 540 11.73 -14.17 18.43
CA LEU A 540 12.18 -15.49 18.01
C LEU A 540 11.82 -15.76 16.52
N GLN A 541 12.82 -15.92 15.66
CA GLN A 541 12.62 -16.11 14.21
C GLN A 541 13.08 -17.50 13.73
N PRO A 542 12.37 -18.59 14.08
CA PRO A 542 12.80 -19.95 13.78
C PRO A 542 12.82 -20.25 12.28
N ALA A 543 13.94 -20.80 11.80
CA ALA A 543 14.12 -21.25 10.43
C ALA A 543 14.51 -22.74 10.40
N LYS A 544 14.09 -23.45 9.34
CA LYS A 544 14.44 -24.86 9.11
C LYS A 544 15.05 -25.05 7.73
N LYS A 545 16.05 -25.92 7.59
CA LYS A 545 16.73 -26.18 6.31
C LYS A 545 17.15 -27.64 6.17
N ALA A 546 16.64 -28.31 5.12
CA ALA A 546 17.14 -29.61 4.66
C ALA A 546 18.13 -29.43 3.49
N ALA A 547 18.94 -30.46 3.21
CA ALA A 547 19.88 -30.45 2.08
C ALA A 547 19.21 -30.77 0.73
N ARG A 548 18.15 -31.59 0.75
CA ARG A 548 17.27 -31.90 -0.37
C ARG A 548 15.83 -31.61 0.04
N TRP A 549 14.96 -31.43 -0.95
CA TRP A 549 13.52 -31.20 -0.75
C TRP A 549 12.66 -32.38 -1.21
N LEU A 550 13.24 -33.33 -1.95
CA LEU A 550 12.59 -34.55 -2.43
C LEU A 550 13.40 -35.79 -2.02
N TYR A 551 12.67 -36.81 -1.56
CA TYR A 551 13.21 -38.07 -1.04
C TYR A 551 12.42 -39.29 -1.53
N SER A 552 13.08 -40.45 -1.54
CA SER A 552 12.49 -41.76 -1.87
C SER A 552 12.21 -42.59 -0.62
N LEU A 553 11.44 -43.68 -0.76
CA LEU A 553 11.14 -44.62 0.32
C LEU A 553 12.43 -45.16 0.97
N GLY A 554 12.42 -45.23 2.30
CA GLY A 554 13.55 -45.73 3.11
C GLY A 554 14.75 -44.79 3.26
N GLU A 555 14.81 -43.65 2.57
CA GLU A 555 15.86 -42.65 2.78
C GLU A 555 15.80 -42.03 4.18
N THR A 556 16.88 -41.33 4.57
CA THR A 556 16.93 -40.48 5.76
C THR A 556 17.01 -39.01 5.36
N VAL A 557 16.29 -38.17 6.09
CA VAL A 557 16.38 -36.71 5.96
C VAL A 557 17.07 -36.13 7.18
N THR A 558 18.15 -35.38 6.94
CA THR A 558 18.81 -34.55 7.95
C THR A 558 18.53 -33.08 7.65
N TYR A 559 18.09 -32.33 8.67
CA TYR A 559 17.83 -30.90 8.58
C TYR A 559 18.26 -30.16 9.84
N THR A 560 18.55 -28.88 9.68
CA THR A 560 18.82 -27.97 10.80
C THR A 560 17.57 -27.16 11.15
N ILE A 561 17.46 -26.80 12.42
CA ILE A 561 16.52 -25.83 12.99
C ILE A 561 17.40 -24.77 13.67
N ARG A 562 17.27 -23.50 13.24
CA ARG A 562 17.95 -22.37 13.89
C ARG A 562 16.89 -21.46 14.49
N VAL A 563 17.00 -21.18 15.79
CA VAL A 563 16.10 -20.28 16.53
C VAL A 563 16.92 -19.12 17.10
N PRO A 564 17.09 -18.03 16.33
CA PRO A 564 17.65 -16.78 16.85
C PRO A 564 16.63 -16.02 17.69
N ASN A 565 17.11 -15.28 18.69
CA ASN A 565 16.39 -14.17 19.28
C ASN A 565 16.96 -12.86 18.71
N ASN A 566 16.18 -12.21 17.85
CA ASN A 566 16.54 -10.93 17.24
C ASN A 566 15.85 -9.73 17.92
N GLY A 567 15.07 -9.95 18.98
CA GLY A 567 14.43 -8.88 19.76
C GLY A 567 15.38 -8.27 20.78
N ILE A 568 14.95 -7.19 21.43
CA ILE A 568 15.81 -6.43 22.35
C ILE A 568 15.90 -7.07 23.76
N THR A 569 14.89 -7.84 24.16
CA THR A 569 14.85 -8.56 25.45
C THR A 569 15.22 -10.04 25.33
N THR A 570 15.63 -10.67 26.44
CA THR A 570 15.96 -12.10 26.49
C THR A 570 14.70 -12.97 26.45
N ALA A 571 14.68 -13.99 25.60
CA ALA A 571 13.62 -14.99 25.59
C ALA A 571 13.83 -16.00 26.73
N LEU A 572 12.92 -16.04 27.70
CA LEU A 572 13.05 -16.84 28.91
C LEU A 572 12.35 -18.20 28.79
N GLY A 573 12.95 -19.26 29.35
CA GLY A 573 12.34 -20.58 29.49
C GLY A 573 11.97 -21.29 28.18
N VAL A 574 12.64 -20.97 27.07
CA VAL A 574 12.27 -21.40 25.71
C VAL A 574 12.34 -22.93 25.54
N ARG A 575 11.18 -23.52 25.27
CA ARG A 575 10.98 -24.90 24.84
C ARG A 575 10.68 -24.93 23.33
N ILE A 576 11.35 -25.83 22.62
CA ILE A 576 11.24 -26.04 21.18
C ILE A 576 10.65 -27.44 20.95
N THR A 577 9.61 -27.56 20.11
CA THR A 577 8.97 -28.83 19.76
C THR A 577 8.89 -28.96 18.24
N ASP A 578 9.52 -29.99 17.68
CA ASP A 578 9.44 -30.33 16.26
C ASP A 578 8.66 -31.64 16.07
N THR A 579 7.46 -31.55 15.49
CA THR A 579 6.57 -32.70 15.24
C THR A 579 6.72 -33.18 13.80
N LEU A 580 6.97 -34.48 13.62
CA LEU A 580 7.12 -35.09 12.30
C LEU A 580 5.77 -35.57 11.73
N PRO A 581 5.63 -35.69 10.39
CA PRO A 581 4.51 -36.38 9.77
C PRO A 581 4.60 -37.90 9.98
N THR A 582 3.49 -38.62 9.86
CA THR A 582 3.42 -40.08 10.05
C THR A 582 4.29 -40.90 9.08
N ALA A 583 4.69 -40.34 7.94
CA ALA A 583 5.65 -40.94 7.01
C ALA A 583 7.11 -40.85 7.49
N GLN A 584 7.37 -40.20 8.63
CA GLN A 584 8.69 -40.03 9.25
C GLN A 584 8.73 -40.45 10.71
N ARG A 585 9.92 -40.80 11.21
CA ARG A 585 10.21 -40.93 12.64
C ARG A 585 11.60 -40.38 12.98
N PRO A 586 11.81 -39.78 14.17
CA PRO A 586 13.14 -39.36 14.59
C PRO A 586 14.11 -40.55 14.68
N GLN A 587 15.38 -40.31 14.34
CA GLN A 587 16.49 -41.27 14.54
C GLN A 587 17.58 -40.71 15.45
N SER A 588 17.93 -39.43 15.30
CA SER A 588 18.93 -38.77 16.15
C SER A 588 18.75 -37.26 16.17
N VAL A 589 19.12 -36.63 17.29
CA VAL A 589 19.13 -35.18 17.48
C VAL A 589 20.48 -34.75 18.05
N ALA A 590 21.02 -33.65 17.54
CA ALA A 590 22.15 -32.93 18.13
C ALA A 590 21.74 -31.48 18.36
N VAL A 591 22.14 -30.90 19.50
CA VAL A 591 21.80 -29.53 19.90
C VAL A 591 22.98 -28.87 20.60
N SER A 592 23.12 -27.56 20.46
CA SER A 592 24.11 -26.77 21.20
C SER A 592 23.79 -26.72 22.71
N PRO A 593 24.75 -27.01 23.61
CA PRO A 593 24.59 -26.76 25.04
C PRO A 593 24.27 -25.29 25.34
N PRO A 594 23.55 -24.97 26.43
CA PRO A 594 23.12 -25.87 27.52
C PRO A 594 21.83 -26.65 27.25
N MET A 595 21.17 -26.45 26.10
CA MET A 595 19.91 -27.12 25.78
C MET A 595 20.10 -28.64 25.63
N THR A 596 19.11 -29.40 26.11
CA THR A 596 18.99 -30.85 25.89
C THR A 596 17.66 -31.17 25.19
N CYS A 597 17.56 -32.33 24.56
CA CYS A 597 16.38 -32.77 23.80
C CYS A 597 15.93 -34.19 24.20
N THR A 598 14.63 -34.44 24.09
CA THR A 598 14.02 -35.78 24.14
C THR A 598 13.39 -36.12 22.78
N GLN A 599 13.33 -37.40 22.44
CA GLN A 599 12.80 -37.88 21.16
C GLN A 599 11.73 -38.96 21.40
N ASP A 600 10.58 -38.83 20.75
CA ASP A 600 9.66 -39.95 20.51
C ASP A 600 9.99 -40.57 19.14
N ASN A 601 10.47 -41.82 19.14
CA ASN A 601 10.89 -42.54 17.93
C ASN A 601 9.73 -43.25 17.20
N SER A 602 8.47 -42.93 17.56
CA SER A 602 7.28 -43.39 16.84
C SER A 602 7.15 -42.74 15.45
N TRP A 603 6.34 -43.35 14.57
CA TRP A 603 5.97 -42.76 13.28
C TRP A 603 5.01 -41.58 13.52
N GLY A 604 5.42 -40.38 13.10
CA GLY A 604 4.76 -39.12 13.49
C GLY A 604 5.18 -38.59 14.86
N GLY A 605 6.22 -39.17 15.47
CA GLY A 605 6.78 -38.72 16.75
C GLY A 605 7.38 -37.31 16.69
N ALA A 606 7.69 -36.76 17.87
CA ALA A 606 8.21 -35.41 18.03
C ALA A 606 9.56 -35.38 18.75
N VAL A 607 10.31 -34.30 18.54
CA VAL A 607 11.52 -33.97 19.31
C VAL A 607 11.28 -32.69 20.09
N VAL A 608 11.53 -32.74 21.39
CA VAL A 608 11.27 -31.63 22.32
C VAL A 608 12.56 -31.24 23.02
N CYS A 609 12.98 -29.99 22.88
CA CYS A 609 14.21 -29.45 23.44
C CYS A 609 13.94 -28.30 24.42
N GLY A 610 14.81 -28.14 25.42
CA GLY A 610 14.71 -27.11 26.46
C GLY A 610 13.89 -27.54 27.70
N PRO A 611 13.60 -26.61 28.62
CA PRO A 611 13.72 -25.15 28.48
C PRO A 611 15.17 -24.63 28.50
N THR A 612 15.41 -23.47 27.89
CA THR A 612 16.63 -22.64 28.05
C THR A 612 16.29 -21.18 27.79
N ASP A 613 17.07 -20.25 28.36
CA ASP A 613 16.97 -18.85 27.96
C ASP A 613 17.77 -18.62 26.65
N ILE A 614 17.30 -17.70 25.80
CA ILE A 614 17.96 -17.28 24.56
C ILE A 614 18.18 -15.76 24.63
N PRO A 615 19.40 -15.31 25.00
CA PRO A 615 19.74 -13.89 25.06
C PRO A 615 19.56 -13.16 23.72
N THR A 616 19.37 -11.85 23.79
CA THR A 616 19.37 -10.92 22.65
C THR A 616 20.57 -11.18 21.72
N GLY A 617 20.32 -11.38 20.43
CA GLY A 617 21.33 -11.68 19.40
C GLY A 617 21.86 -13.11 19.40
N ALA A 618 21.51 -13.95 20.39
CA ALA A 618 21.91 -15.35 20.43
C ALA A 618 21.01 -16.24 19.54
N ALA A 619 21.46 -17.46 19.25
CA ALA A 619 20.65 -18.45 18.53
C ALA A 619 20.92 -19.87 19.00
N VAL A 620 19.85 -20.66 19.13
CA VAL A 620 19.92 -22.11 19.30
C VAL A 620 20.00 -22.78 17.93
N LEU A 621 20.86 -23.80 17.81
CA LEU A 621 20.95 -24.66 16.63
C LEU A 621 20.68 -26.12 17.03
N ILE A 622 19.74 -26.75 16.33
CA ILE A 622 19.41 -28.17 16.43
C ILE A 622 19.63 -28.80 15.06
N THR A 623 20.21 -30.00 15.01
CA THR A 623 20.27 -30.84 13.82
C THR A 623 19.49 -32.11 14.10
N LEU A 624 18.47 -32.40 13.27
CA LEU A 624 17.64 -33.60 13.39
C LEU A 624 17.85 -34.50 12.18
N THR A 625 17.97 -35.80 12.41
CA THR A 625 17.85 -36.84 11.38
C THR A 625 16.60 -37.67 11.63
N ALA A 626 15.79 -37.84 10.59
CA ALA A 626 14.57 -38.64 10.61
C ALA A 626 14.59 -39.70 9.48
N GLN A 627 14.02 -40.86 9.75
CA GLN A 627 13.84 -41.94 8.77
C GLN A 627 12.51 -41.75 8.04
N ILE A 628 12.50 -42.03 6.73
CA ILE A 628 11.30 -42.09 5.91
C ILE A 628 10.79 -43.54 5.82
N THR A 629 9.46 -43.71 5.72
CA THR A 629 8.82 -45.04 5.56
C THR A 629 9.38 -45.82 4.37
N THR A 630 9.44 -47.15 4.49
CA THR A 630 9.82 -48.09 3.43
C THR A 630 8.61 -48.66 2.67
N ALA A 631 7.39 -48.29 3.06
CA ALA A 631 6.15 -48.75 2.44
C ALA A 631 5.14 -47.61 2.35
N PHE A 632 4.46 -47.51 1.20
CA PHE A 632 3.38 -46.58 0.96
C PHE A 632 2.38 -47.14 -0.06
N SER A 633 1.13 -46.67 -0.01
CA SER A 633 0.06 -47.01 -0.94
C SER A 633 -0.68 -45.73 -1.34
N GLY A 634 -0.35 -45.17 -2.49
CA GLY A 634 -1.00 -43.99 -3.04
C GLY A 634 -0.27 -43.44 -4.26
N ASP A 635 -1.04 -42.81 -5.14
CA ASP A 635 -0.63 -42.49 -6.52
C ASP A 635 -0.23 -41.01 -6.70
N ALA A 636 0.26 -40.37 -5.63
CA ALA A 636 0.65 -38.96 -5.60
C ALA A 636 1.86 -38.71 -4.69
N VAL A 637 2.61 -37.63 -4.97
CA VAL A 637 3.71 -37.16 -4.13
C VAL A 637 3.19 -36.69 -2.78
N ILE A 638 3.79 -37.14 -1.67
CA ILE A 638 3.34 -36.76 -0.32
C ILE A 638 4.10 -35.53 0.20
N PRO A 639 3.43 -34.41 0.54
CA PRO A 639 4.05 -33.31 1.25
C PRO A 639 4.23 -33.65 2.74
N MET A 640 5.47 -33.94 3.12
CA MET A 640 5.91 -34.14 4.49
C MET A 640 6.19 -32.77 5.15
N ASN A 641 5.28 -32.35 6.03
CA ASN A 641 5.35 -31.06 6.73
C ASN A 641 5.82 -31.25 8.18
N ASN A 642 7.11 -31.02 8.44
CA ASN A 642 7.70 -31.14 9.77
C ASN A 642 7.49 -29.80 10.50
N ARG A 643 6.61 -29.78 11.50
CA ARG A 643 6.09 -28.56 12.15
C ARG A 643 6.87 -28.21 13.42
N LEU A 644 7.36 -26.98 13.53
CA LEU A 644 8.02 -26.46 14.72
C LEU A 644 7.09 -25.52 15.49
N ALA A 645 7.05 -25.68 16.81
CA ALA A 645 6.53 -24.70 17.75
C ALA A 645 7.63 -24.32 18.77
N VAL A 646 7.73 -23.03 19.09
CA VAL A 646 8.68 -22.47 20.04
C VAL A 646 7.89 -21.65 21.06
N ARG A 647 8.10 -21.89 22.35
CA ARG A 647 7.40 -21.22 23.47
C ARG A 647 8.34 -20.97 24.64
N GLY A 648 8.52 -19.72 25.02
CA GLY A 648 9.09 -19.28 26.29
C GLY A 648 8.01 -18.74 27.23
N SER A 649 8.42 -18.16 28.36
CA SER A 649 7.51 -17.44 29.28
C SER A 649 7.20 -16.01 28.84
N ASN A 650 7.97 -15.46 27.89
CA ASN A 650 7.76 -14.15 27.28
C ASN A 650 7.89 -14.18 25.73
N ALA A 651 7.89 -15.37 25.10
CA ALA A 651 8.12 -15.52 23.65
C ALA A 651 7.29 -16.64 23.01
N VAL A 652 6.78 -16.47 21.78
CA VAL A 652 6.14 -17.54 20.99
C VAL A 652 6.52 -17.41 19.51
N ALA A 653 6.84 -18.54 18.85
CA ALA A 653 7.05 -18.58 17.40
C ALA A 653 6.77 -19.96 16.80
N ALA A 654 6.59 -20.05 15.48
CA ALA A 654 6.36 -21.31 14.77
C ALA A 654 6.92 -21.27 13.34
N THR A 655 7.24 -22.42 12.76
CA THR A 655 7.64 -22.56 11.34
C THR A 655 7.42 -23.99 10.83
N VAL A 656 7.48 -24.21 9.52
CA VAL A 656 7.27 -25.54 8.92
C VAL A 656 8.34 -25.80 7.86
N LEU A 657 8.97 -26.97 7.93
CA LEU A 657 9.80 -27.50 6.84
C LEU A 657 8.92 -28.41 5.99
N ARG A 658 8.75 -28.08 4.71
CA ARG A 658 8.08 -28.93 3.73
C ARG A 658 9.11 -29.63 2.87
N ILE A 659 9.05 -30.95 2.85
CA ILE A 659 9.78 -31.81 1.90
C ILE A 659 8.78 -32.81 1.30
N TYR A 660 9.19 -33.56 0.28
CA TYR A 660 8.32 -34.44 -0.49
C TYR A 660 8.84 -35.88 -0.52
N LEU A 661 7.90 -36.83 -0.54
CA LEU A 661 8.17 -38.26 -0.75
C LEU A 661 7.64 -38.69 -2.12
N GLN A 662 8.51 -39.25 -2.95
CA GLN A 662 8.17 -39.89 -4.21
C GLN A 662 8.20 -41.42 -4.13
N ASN A 663 7.57 -42.06 -5.12
CA ASN A 663 7.49 -43.52 -5.27
C ASN A 663 7.87 -43.88 -6.72
N CYS A 664 9.12 -43.57 -7.09
CA CYS A 664 9.63 -43.66 -8.46
C CYS A 664 10.38 -44.97 -8.67
N HIS A 665 9.96 -45.73 -9.68
CA HIS A 665 10.57 -46.99 -10.07
C HIS A 665 10.79 -47.00 -11.58
N VAL A 666 12.01 -47.29 -12.05
CA VAL A 666 12.34 -47.22 -13.48
C VAL A 666 13.29 -48.35 -13.87
N ARG A 667 13.05 -49.01 -15.00
CA ARG A 667 13.89 -50.08 -15.57
C ARG A 667 14.13 -49.88 -17.08
N LEU A 668 15.16 -50.54 -17.60
CA LEU A 668 15.52 -50.53 -19.02
C LEU A 668 15.25 -51.90 -19.65
N ASN A 669 14.50 -51.94 -20.75
CA ASN A 669 14.15 -53.16 -21.47
C ASN A 669 13.61 -54.25 -20.51
N ASP A 670 14.27 -55.42 -20.42
CA ASP A 670 13.98 -56.51 -19.48
C ASP A 670 15.05 -56.63 -18.36
N ASP A 671 15.86 -55.58 -18.12
CA ASP A 671 16.87 -55.55 -17.07
C ASP A 671 16.22 -55.47 -15.67
N VAL A 672 16.88 -56.07 -14.67
CA VAL A 672 16.45 -56.02 -13.25
C VAL A 672 17.00 -54.80 -12.51
N THR A 673 17.92 -54.05 -13.12
CA THR A 673 18.54 -52.85 -12.59
C THR A 673 17.53 -51.72 -12.50
N GLU A 674 17.30 -51.22 -11.29
CA GLU A 674 16.25 -50.25 -10.98
C GLU A 674 16.84 -48.87 -10.64
N TYR A 675 16.26 -47.82 -11.23
CA TYR A 675 16.67 -46.43 -11.05
C TYR A 675 15.63 -45.62 -10.28
N ASN A 676 16.10 -44.71 -9.42
CA ASN A 676 15.25 -43.89 -8.53
C ASN A 676 14.78 -42.59 -9.18
N THR A 677 15.26 -42.27 -10.39
CA THR A 677 14.73 -41.19 -11.25
C THR A 677 14.69 -41.64 -12.70
N VAL A 678 13.75 -41.11 -13.47
CA VAL A 678 13.63 -41.40 -14.92
C VAL A 678 14.85 -40.92 -15.69
N GLN A 679 15.41 -39.79 -15.27
CA GLN A 679 16.61 -39.22 -15.88
C GLN A 679 17.82 -40.16 -15.76
N GLN A 680 18.03 -40.82 -14.60
CA GLN A 680 19.12 -41.78 -14.41
C GLN A 680 19.03 -42.97 -15.39
N ALA A 681 17.81 -43.48 -15.63
CA ALA A 681 17.58 -44.53 -16.60
C ALA A 681 17.85 -44.05 -18.05
N VAL A 682 17.37 -42.86 -18.42
CA VAL A 682 17.62 -42.27 -19.76
C VAL A 682 19.10 -41.96 -20.00
N ASP A 683 19.84 -41.58 -18.95
CA ASP A 683 21.29 -41.39 -19.03
C ASP A 683 22.03 -42.71 -19.31
N ALA A 684 21.58 -43.81 -18.70
CA ALA A 684 22.11 -45.16 -18.91
C ALA A 684 21.65 -45.81 -20.25
N ALA A 685 20.48 -45.43 -20.76
CA ALA A 685 19.88 -46.01 -21.96
C ALA A 685 20.71 -45.79 -23.25
N SER A 686 20.70 -46.78 -24.12
CA SER A 686 21.14 -46.71 -25.52
C SER A 686 20.04 -46.16 -26.42
N ALA A 687 20.41 -45.67 -27.61
CA ALA A 687 19.43 -45.24 -28.60
C ALA A 687 18.58 -46.44 -29.09
N GLY A 688 17.26 -46.33 -28.97
CA GLY A 688 16.29 -47.39 -29.28
C GLY A 688 15.73 -48.15 -28.07
N ASP A 689 16.30 -47.96 -26.87
CA ASP A 689 15.85 -48.67 -25.66
C ASP A 689 14.43 -48.30 -25.22
N LEU A 690 13.77 -49.24 -24.53
CA LEU A 690 12.54 -49.04 -23.78
C LEU A 690 12.86 -48.67 -22.33
N VAL A 691 12.45 -47.47 -21.92
CA VAL A 691 12.49 -46.99 -20.53
C VAL A 691 11.11 -47.22 -19.91
N GLN A 692 11.01 -48.23 -19.05
CA GLN A 692 9.80 -48.59 -18.32
C GLN A 692 9.70 -47.77 -17.04
N VAL A 693 8.59 -47.06 -16.83
CA VAL A 693 8.39 -46.20 -15.65
C VAL A 693 7.15 -46.67 -14.88
N ALA A 694 7.27 -46.76 -13.55
CA ALA A 694 6.19 -47.12 -12.64
C ALA A 694 6.10 -46.16 -11.43
N GLY A 695 4.89 -45.99 -10.91
CA GLY A 695 4.61 -45.12 -9.77
C GLY A 695 4.66 -43.63 -10.08
N VAL A 696 5.18 -42.83 -9.14
CA VAL A 696 5.24 -41.37 -9.21
C VAL A 696 6.68 -40.91 -9.09
N CYS A 697 7.21 -40.41 -10.20
CA CYS A 697 8.54 -39.86 -10.32
C CYS A 697 8.46 -38.34 -10.32
N ALA A 698 9.11 -37.70 -9.36
CA ALA A 698 8.85 -36.29 -9.07
C ALA A 698 10.09 -35.42 -9.04
N GLY A 699 9.86 -34.11 -9.00
CA GLY A 699 10.88 -33.08 -8.94
C GLY A 699 11.64 -32.90 -10.25
N VAL A 700 12.72 -32.13 -10.20
CA VAL A 700 13.43 -31.65 -11.38
C VAL A 700 14.94 -31.63 -11.16
N GLU A 701 15.69 -31.84 -12.24
CA GLU A 701 17.14 -31.61 -12.31
C GLU A 701 17.44 -30.46 -13.28
N THR A 702 18.37 -29.57 -12.91
CA THR A 702 18.87 -28.55 -13.83
C THR A 702 19.95 -29.13 -14.74
N ARG A 703 19.71 -29.11 -16.06
CA ARG A 703 20.62 -29.58 -17.11
C ARG A 703 20.66 -28.54 -18.23
N ASN A 704 21.87 -28.18 -18.68
CA ASN A 704 22.09 -27.16 -19.72
C ASN A 704 21.38 -25.82 -19.45
N GLY A 705 21.27 -25.42 -18.17
CA GLY A 705 20.63 -24.17 -17.74
C GLY A 705 19.10 -24.24 -17.56
N LEU A 706 18.45 -25.35 -17.92
CA LEU A 706 17.00 -25.53 -17.81
C LEU A 706 16.68 -26.58 -16.73
N SER A 707 15.59 -26.38 -15.98
CA SER A 707 15.12 -27.31 -14.94
C SER A 707 13.95 -28.14 -15.45
N GLN A 708 14.06 -29.47 -15.38
CA GLN A 708 13.02 -30.40 -15.81
C GLN A 708 13.06 -31.75 -15.08
N THR A 709 11.93 -32.46 -14.98
CA THR A 709 11.88 -33.86 -14.48
C THR A 709 12.62 -34.81 -15.42
N LEU A 710 12.55 -34.56 -16.74
CA LEU A 710 13.31 -35.31 -17.74
C LEU A 710 13.83 -34.41 -18.87
N TYR A 711 15.13 -34.47 -19.10
CA TYR A 711 15.84 -33.95 -20.27
C TYR A 711 16.18 -35.11 -21.21
N LEU A 712 15.66 -35.05 -22.43
CA LEU A 712 15.75 -36.12 -23.42
C LEU A 712 16.48 -35.65 -24.70
N SER A 713 17.67 -36.21 -24.93
CA SER A 713 18.52 -35.95 -26.11
C SER A 713 18.99 -37.25 -26.79
N LYS A 714 18.20 -38.32 -26.66
CA LYS A 714 18.40 -39.63 -27.30
C LYS A 714 17.06 -40.13 -27.82
N THR A 715 17.04 -40.84 -28.94
CA THR A 715 15.87 -41.62 -29.37
C THR A 715 15.68 -42.80 -28.41
N VAL A 716 14.62 -42.79 -27.60
CA VAL A 716 14.20 -43.90 -26.72
C VAL A 716 12.66 -43.98 -26.73
N THR A 717 12.11 -45.09 -26.24
CA THR A 717 10.67 -45.20 -25.92
C THR A 717 10.47 -45.07 -24.41
N LEU A 718 9.76 -44.06 -23.95
CA LEU A 718 9.42 -43.85 -22.55
C LEU A 718 7.97 -44.28 -22.30
N ARG A 719 7.76 -45.35 -21.53
CA ARG A 719 6.45 -46.00 -21.36
C ARG A 719 6.04 -46.12 -19.89
N GLY A 720 4.85 -45.60 -19.58
CA GLY A 720 4.14 -45.88 -18.31
C GLY A 720 3.22 -47.10 -18.36
N GLY A 721 2.55 -47.37 -17.23
CA GLY A 721 1.54 -48.43 -17.12
C GLY A 721 1.99 -49.71 -16.42
N TYR A 722 3.11 -49.67 -15.69
CA TYR A 722 3.70 -50.82 -15.00
C TYR A 722 3.39 -50.80 -13.50
N SER A 723 3.21 -51.99 -12.90
CA SER A 723 3.27 -52.15 -11.45
C SER A 723 4.66 -51.79 -10.91
N THR A 724 4.79 -51.37 -9.65
CA THR A 724 6.07 -50.92 -9.08
C THR A 724 7.13 -52.01 -8.95
N ASP A 725 6.75 -53.28 -9.02
CA ASP A 725 7.65 -54.44 -9.10
C ASP A 725 7.94 -54.89 -10.56
N PHE A 726 7.28 -54.25 -11.54
CA PHE A 726 7.25 -54.58 -12.97
C PHE A 726 6.72 -56.00 -13.30
N SER A 727 5.96 -56.62 -12.39
CA SER A 727 5.34 -57.94 -12.64
C SER A 727 4.13 -57.89 -13.57
N ALA A 728 3.52 -56.72 -13.78
CA ALA A 728 2.38 -56.53 -14.66
C ALA A 728 2.44 -55.20 -15.43
N TRP A 729 1.88 -55.21 -16.65
CA TRP A 729 1.64 -54.02 -17.47
C TRP A 729 0.13 -53.90 -17.77
N ASP A 730 -0.51 -52.97 -17.09
CA ASP A 730 -1.90 -52.54 -17.32
C ASP A 730 -1.96 -51.02 -17.13
N PRO A 731 -1.89 -50.24 -18.23
CA PRO A 731 -1.95 -48.78 -18.18
C PRO A 731 -3.27 -48.18 -17.70
N ALA A 732 -4.34 -48.98 -17.52
CA ALA A 732 -5.59 -48.53 -16.92
C ALA A 732 -5.58 -48.72 -15.38
N GLN A 733 -4.86 -49.72 -14.87
CA GLN A 733 -4.70 -49.97 -13.44
C GLN A 733 -3.52 -49.21 -12.82
N TYR A 734 -2.38 -49.15 -13.51
CA TYR A 734 -1.13 -48.62 -12.97
C TYR A 734 -0.80 -47.24 -13.57
N THR A 735 -1.42 -46.19 -13.05
CA THR A 735 -1.15 -44.82 -13.53
C THR A 735 0.26 -44.38 -13.17
N THR A 736 1.07 -44.08 -14.18
CA THR A 736 2.43 -43.57 -14.01
C THR A 736 2.46 -42.05 -14.15
N THR A 737 3.04 -41.35 -13.19
CA THR A 737 3.06 -39.88 -13.15
C THR A 737 4.48 -39.34 -13.11
N LEU A 738 4.77 -38.37 -13.99
CA LEU A 738 5.91 -37.47 -13.88
C LEU A 738 5.41 -36.12 -13.36
N ASP A 739 5.89 -35.71 -12.18
CA ASP A 739 5.40 -34.54 -11.44
C ASP A 739 6.55 -33.54 -11.16
N ALA A 740 6.57 -32.41 -11.87
CA ALA A 740 7.63 -31.42 -11.70
C ALA A 740 7.46 -30.55 -10.44
N LEU A 741 6.36 -30.70 -9.69
CA LEU A 741 6.08 -30.02 -8.42
C LEU A 741 6.16 -28.49 -8.47
N GLY A 742 5.90 -27.88 -9.64
CA GLY A 742 6.00 -26.44 -9.89
C GLY A 742 7.43 -25.89 -9.89
N ALA A 743 8.46 -26.75 -9.94
CA ALA A 743 9.86 -26.36 -9.85
C ALA A 743 10.61 -26.33 -11.21
N GLY A 744 9.95 -26.75 -12.28
CA GLY A 744 10.52 -26.85 -13.61
C GLY A 744 9.53 -27.45 -14.60
N ARG A 745 10.00 -27.79 -15.81
CA ARG A 745 9.19 -28.51 -16.81
C ARG A 745 9.04 -29.98 -16.44
N VAL A 746 8.04 -30.66 -16.98
CA VAL A 746 8.00 -32.13 -16.86
C VAL A 746 8.95 -32.79 -17.85
N LEU A 747 8.88 -32.41 -19.13
CA LEU A 747 9.69 -33.00 -20.20
C LEU A 747 10.31 -31.95 -21.13
N TYR A 748 11.61 -32.05 -21.38
CA TYR A 748 12.34 -31.29 -22.38
C TYR A 748 12.99 -32.23 -23.40
N VAL A 749 12.66 -32.11 -24.67
CA VAL A 749 13.13 -32.94 -25.78
C VAL A 749 13.93 -32.09 -26.76
N THR A 750 15.16 -32.51 -27.10
CA THR A 750 16.01 -31.72 -27.99
C THR A 750 16.96 -32.53 -28.87
N GLY A 751 17.24 -32.00 -30.06
CA GLY A 751 18.17 -32.56 -31.05
C GLY A 751 17.45 -33.39 -32.11
N ASP A 752 18.17 -33.75 -33.18
CA ASP A 752 17.66 -34.54 -34.30
C ASP A 752 17.45 -36.00 -33.88
N ILE A 753 16.38 -36.21 -33.11
CA ILE A 753 15.99 -37.47 -32.48
C ILE A 753 14.49 -37.76 -32.71
N THR A 754 14.14 -39.03 -32.57
CA THR A 754 12.82 -39.60 -32.87
C THR A 754 12.16 -40.31 -31.66
N PRO A 755 12.06 -39.68 -30.48
CA PRO A 755 11.61 -40.36 -29.27
C PRO A 755 10.10 -40.65 -29.27
N ALA A 756 9.72 -41.72 -28.57
CA ALA A 756 8.33 -42.05 -28.26
C ALA A 756 8.05 -41.86 -26.77
N VAL A 757 6.92 -41.24 -26.44
CA VAL A 757 6.48 -40.98 -25.06
C VAL A 757 5.03 -41.44 -24.92
N GLU A 758 4.77 -42.42 -24.07
CA GLU A 758 3.46 -43.06 -24.01
C GLU A 758 2.98 -43.48 -22.62
N ARG A 759 1.67 -43.37 -22.39
CA ARG A 759 0.97 -43.84 -21.18
C ARG A 759 1.45 -43.18 -19.87
N LEU A 760 1.87 -41.91 -19.93
CA LEU A 760 2.30 -41.12 -18.77
C LEU A 760 1.33 -40.00 -18.45
N SER A 761 1.19 -39.67 -17.16
CA SER A 761 0.64 -38.40 -16.70
C SER A 761 1.78 -37.40 -16.47
N LEU A 762 1.79 -36.29 -17.20
CA LEU A 762 2.78 -35.22 -17.12
C LEU A 762 2.13 -34.01 -16.46
N THR A 763 2.51 -33.71 -15.21
CA THR A 763 1.76 -32.78 -14.35
C THR A 763 2.63 -31.79 -13.59
N ASN A 764 2.01 -30.66 -13.21
CA ASN A 764 2.57 -29.60 -12.38
C ASN A 764 3.93 -29.05 -12.88
N GLY A 765 4.16 -29.10 -14.19
CA GLY A 765 5.25 -28.39 -14.83
C GLY A 765 5.00 -26.89 -14.80
N ASP A 766 5.99 -26.11 -14.37
CA ASP A 766 5.97 -24.65 -14.48
C ASP A 766 7.24 -24.20 -15.20
N ALA A 767 7.06 -23.57 -16.36
CA ALA A 767 8.14 -23.02 -17.17
C ALA A 767 8.45 -21.55 -16.86
N THR A 768 7.69 -20.91 -15.96
CA THR A 768 7.78 -19.47 -15.67
C THR A 768 9.15 -19.08 -15.10
N GLY A 769 9.79 -18.07 -15.69
CA GLY A 769 11.14 -17.60 -15.36
C GLY A 769 12.28 -18.54 -15.76
N LEU A 770 12.03 -19.64 -16.50
CA LEU A 770 13.06 -20.60 -16.90
C LEU A 770 13.60 -20.35 -18.31
N GLY A 771 12.92 -19.54 -19.12
CA GLY A 771 13.29 -19.23 -20.49
C GLY A 771 13.45 -20.46 -21.37
N GLY A 772 14.28 -20.36 -22.42
CA GLY A 772 14.63 -21.47 -23.32
C GLY A 772 13.73 -21.61 -24.55
N GLY A 773 12.55 -20.97 -24.59
CA GLY A 773 11.82 -20.69 -25.83
C GLY A 773 12.62 -19.78 -26.77
N TYR A 774 12.15 -19.61 -28.01
CA TYR A 774 12.77 -18.64 -28.92
C TYR A 774 12.68 -17.22 -28.32
N TRP A 775 13.74 -16.41 -28.49
CA TRP A 775 14.02 -15.16 -27.74
C TRP A 775 14.30 -15.31 -26.23
N GLY A 776 14.44 -16.53 -25.70
CA GLY A 776 14.66 -16.76 -24.27
C GLY A 776 13.38 -16.78 -23.44
N ASN A 777 12.22 -16.86 -24.09
CA ASN A 777 10.90 -16.84 -23.47
C ASN A 777 10.56 -18.13 -22.71
N ASP A 778 9.63 -18.04 -21.75
CA ASP A 778 9.13 -19.19 -20.99
C ASP A 778 8.26 -20.08 -21.88
N ALA A 779 8.54 -21.38 -21.96
CA ALA A 779 7.85 -22.25 -22.92
C ALA A 779 7.73 -23.71 -22.48
N GLY A 780 6.59 -24.35 -22.76
CA GLY A 780 6.42 -25.81 -22.61
C GLY A 780 6.46 -26.28 -21.16
N GLY A 781 5.49 -25.84 -20.34
CA GLY A 781 5.39 -26.19 -18.92
C GLY A 781 5.33 -27.70 -18.71
N GLY A 782 4.38 -28.37 -19.38
CA GLY A 782 4.32 -29.83 -19.40
C GLY A 782 5.44 -30.41 -20.25
N VAL A 783 5.44 -30.08 -21.54
CA VAL A 783 6.38 -30.62 -22.51
C VAL A 783 6.93 -29.52 -23.42
N TYR A 784 8.24 -29.54 -23.66
CA TYR A 784 8.90 -28.73 -24.69
C TYR A 784 9.64 -29.67 -25.65
N VAL A 785 9.34 -29.60 -26.95
CA VAL A 785 10.13 -30.21 -28.03
C VAL A 785 10.80 -29.13 -28.89
N ILE A 786 12.11 -29.24 -29.10
CA ILE A 786 12.87 -28.38 -30.02
C ILE A 786 13.80 -29.16 -30.97
N ALA A 787 13.71 -28.86 -32.26
CA ALA A 787 14.51 -29.46 -33.33
C ALA A 787 14.44 -31.01 -33.41
N ALA A 788 13.30 -31.62 -33.04
CA ALA A 788 13.12 -33.07 -32.94
C ALA A 788 11.83 -33.57 -33.62
N THR A 789 11.72 -34.89 -33.84
CA THR A 789 10.51 -35.55 -34.36
C THR A 789 9.88 -36.45 -33.29
N ALA A 790 8.99 -35.91 -32.46
CA ALA A 790 8.47 -36.61 -31.28
C ALA A 790 7.13 -37.32 -31.54
N ALA A 791 6.99 -38.56 -31.06
CA ALA A 791 5.71 -39.26 -30.98
C ALA A 791 5.20 -39.27 -29.53
N ILE A 792 4.08 -38.62 -29.25
CA ILE A 792 3.46 -38.59 -27.91
C ILE A 792 2.09 -39.24 -28.01
N SER A 793 1.86 -40.34 -27.28
CA SER A 793 0.58 -41.06 -27.38
C SER A 793 -0.01 -41.52 -26.06
N ASN A 794 -1.34 -41.42 -25.94
CA ASN A 794 -2.09 -41.85 -24.76
C ASN A 794 -1.58 -41.22 -23.44
N CYS A 795 -0.96 -40.05 -23.50
CA CYS A 795 -0.46 -39.31 -22.35
C CYS A 795 -1.52 -38.33 -21.82
N ARG A 796 -1.42 -38.01 -20.52
CA ARG A 796 -2.28 -37.06 -19.83
C ARG A 796 -1.41 -35.84 -19.44
N ILE A 797 -1.52 -34.72 -20.15
CA ILE A 797 -0.72 -33.51 -19.94
C ILE A 797 -1.58 -32.48 -19.22
N VAL A 798 -1.39 -32.31 -17.90
CA VAL A 798 -2.38 -31.66 -17.03
C VAL A 798 -1.79 -30.71 -16.01
N GLY A 799 -2.46 -29.57 -15.78
CA GLY A 799 -2.11 -28.67 -14.69
C GLY A 799 -0.73 -28.04 -14.84
N ASN A 800 -0.24 -27.90 -16.07
CA ASN A 800 1.06 -27.31 -16.37
C ASN A 800 0.93 -25.85 -16.81
N THR A 801 1.99 -25.08 -16.58
CA THR A 801 2.00 -23.63 -16.62
C THR A 801 3.20 -23.10 -17.40
N ALA A 802 2.97 -22.08 -18.23
CA ALA A 802 4.00 -21.24 -18.83
C ALA A 802 3.46 -19.80 -18.88
N SER A 803 3.47 -19.10 -17.74
CA SER A 803 2.66 -17.88 -17.52
C SER A 803 3.46 -16.58 -17.36
N GLY A 804 4.74 -16.55 -17.74
CA GLY A 804 5.53 -15.31 -17.79
C GLY A 804 5.02 -14.33 -18.86
N ASP A 805 5.60 -13.13 -18.90
CA ASP A 805 5.20 -12.04 -19.83
C ASP A 805 5.15 -12.48 -21.32
N PHE A 806 5.91 -13.52 -21.67
CA PHE A 806 5.92 -14.15 -22.99
C PHE A 806 5.81 -15.69 -22.91
N GLY A 807 4.96 -16.19 -22.01
CA GLY A 807 4.80 -17.62 -21.74
C GLY A 807 4.02 -18.40 -22.81
N TYR A 808 4.62 -19.45 -23.39
CA TYR A 808 4.05 -20.20 -24.51
C TYR A 808 3.82 -21.70 -24.24
N GLY A 809 2.68 -22.24 -24.65
CA GLY A 809 2.46 -23.70 -24.68
C GLY A 809 2.43 -24.32 -23.28
N GLY A 810 1.38 -24.03 -22.51
CA GLY A 810 1.29 -24.43 -21.10
C GLY A 810 1.40 -25.95 -20.93
N GLY A 811 0.60 -26.69 -21.72
CA GLY A 811 0.70 -28.14 -21.82
C GLY A 811 1.89 -28.60 -22.66
N LEU A 812 1.97 -28.15 -23.91
CA LEU A 812 3.01 -28.53 -24.87
C LEU A 812 3.45 -27.33 -25.74
N TYR A 813 4.76 -27.16 -25.94
CA TYR A 813 5.34 -26.20 -26.88
C TYR A 813 6.25 -26.93 -27.89
N LEU A 814 6.07 -26.62 -29.17
CA LEU A 814 6.85 -27.15 -30.29
C LEU A 814 7.59 -26.01 -31.00
N SER A 815 8.91 -26.15 -31.17
CA SER A 815 9.74 -25.19 -31.93
C SER A 815 10.62 -25.91 -32.95
N HIS A 816 10.56 -25.53 -34.22
CA HIS A 816 11.35 -26.15 -35.30
C HIS A 816 11.24 -27.69 -35.33
N SER A 817 10.07 -28.23 -34.99
CA SER A 817 9.87 -29.64 -34.67
C SER A 817 8.73 -30.28 -35.46
N VAL A 818 8.73 -31.60 -35.51
CA VAL A 818 7.60 -32.40 -36.01
C VAL A 818 7.02 -33.22 -34.85
N ALA A 819 5.70 -33.22 -34.69
CA ALA A 819 5.06 -34.00 -33.63
C ALA A 819 3.87 -34.85 -34.14
N THR A 820 3.81 -36.10 -33.69
CA THR A 820 2.62 -36.94 -33.80
C THR A 820 1.99 -37.08 -32.42
N LEU A 821 0.79 -36.53 -32.25
CA LEU A 821 0.03 -36.54 -31.02
C LEU A 821 -1.20 -37.45 -31.20
N MET A 822 -1.23 -38.61 -30.54
CA MET A 822 -2.30 -39.60 -30.70
C MET A 822 -2.97 -39.99 -29.38
N GLY A 823 -4.29 -39.78 -29.24
CA GLY A 823 -5.05 -40.25 -28.08
C GLY A 823 -4.70 -39.55 -26.75
N ASN A 824 -4.07 -38.36 -26.79
CA ASN A 824 -3.64 -37.66 -25.58
C ASN A 824 -4.77 -36.84 -24.95
N ARG A 825 -4.59 -36.50 -23.66
CA ARG A 825 -5.49 -35.65 -22.88
C ARG A 825 -4.73 -34.43 -22.37
N VAL A 826 -4.81 -33.30 -23.09
CA VAL A 826 -4.17 -32.02 -22.75
C VAL A 826 -5.20 -31.14 -22.03
N ILE A 827 -5.18 -31.12 -20.70
CA ILE A 827 -6.29 -30.61 -19.88
C ILE A 827 -5.83 -29.64 -18.78
N SER A 828 -6.53 -28.52 -18.61
CA SER A 828 -6.28 -27.57 -17.50
C SER A 828 -4.85 -27.04 -17.41
N ASN A 829 -4.20 -26.80 -18.56
CA ASN A 829 -2.92 -26.14 -18.64
C ASN A 829 -3.09 -24.63 -18.88
N THR A 830 -2.12 -23.82 -18.47
CA THR A 830 -2.17 -22.34 -18.49
C THR A 830 -0.96 -21.75 -19.19
N ALA A 831 -1.15 -20.78 -20.07
CA ALA A 831 -0.06 -20.00 -20.66
C ALA A 831 -0.46 -18.55 -20.93
N SER A 832 0.49 -17.73 -21.38
CA SER A 832 0.17 -16.43 -21.98
C SER A 832 -0.41 -16.63 -23.38
N ASP A 833 0.21 -17.46 -24.23
CA ASP A 833 -0.38 -17.93 -25.50
C ASP A 833 -0.29 -19.45 -25.65
N GLY A 834 -1.31 -20.09 -26.22
CA GLY A 834 -1.34 -21.54 -26.42
C GLY A 834 -1.49 -22.31 -25.12
N GLY A 835 -2.62 -22.15 -24.42
CA GLY A 835 -2.84 -22.73 -23.09
C GLY A 835 -2.62 -24.25 -23.06
N GLY A 836 -3.24 -24.96 -24.00
CA GLY A 836 -3.01 -26.40 -24.22
C GLY A 836 -1.73 -26.67 -25.02
N LEU A 837 -1.63 -26.11 -26.23
CA LEU A 837 -0.54 -26.36 -27.17
C LEU A 837 -0.18 -25.09 -27.96
N TYR A 838 1.12 -24.84 -28.13
CA TYR A 838 1.66 -23.79 -28.99
C TYR A 838 2.67 -24.36 -30.00
N LEU A 839 2.52 -23.99 -31.28
CA LEU A 839 3.45 -24.33 -32.37
C LEU A 839 4.19 -23.07 -32.84
N TYR A 840 5.51 -23.19 -33.00
CA TYR A 840 6.36 -22.21 -33.68
C TYR A 840 7.20 -22.88 -34.76
N GLN A 841 7.04 -22.47 -36.03
CA GLN A 841 7.80 -23.01 -37.18
C GLN A 841 7.90 -24.55 -37.15
N SER A 842 6.76 -25.20 -36.86
CA SER A 842 6.67 -26.63 -36.56
C SER A 842 5.47 -27.26 -37.27
N ALA A 843 5.54 -28.55 -37.55
CA ALA A 843 4.42 -29.33 -38.06
C ALA A 843 3.88 -30.28 -36.98
N ALA A 844 2.56 -30.46 -36.90
CA ALA A 844 1.96 -31.44 -35.99
C ALA A 844 0.78 -32.19 -36.62
N THR A 845 0.72 -33.50 -36.37
CA THR A 845 -0.43 -34.34 -36.67
C THR A 845 -1.11 -34.75 -35.35
N LEU A 846 -2.35 -34.34 -35.17
CA LEU A 846 -3.17 -34.58 -33.99
C LEU A 846 -4.30 -35.54 -34.36
N THR A 847 -4.32 -36.73 -33.77
CA THR A 847 -5.39 -37.73 -33.96
C THR A 847 -5.98 -38.18 -32.62
N ASP A 848 -7.30 -38.23 -32.49
CA ASP A 848 -8.03 -38.76 -31.32
C ASP A 848 -7.71 -38.06 -29.97
N ASN A 849 -7.20 -36.82 -29.96
CA ASN A 849 -6.84 -36.13 -28.73
C ASN A 849 -8.03 -35.38 -28.08
N GLN A 850 -8.03 -35.29 -26.75
CA GLN A 850 -8.87 -34.39 -25.97
C GLN A 850 -8.05 -33.19 -25.50
N ILE A 851 -8.42 -31.98 -25.91
CA ILE A 851 -7.75 -30.72 -25.56
C ILE A 851 -8.80 -29.82 -24.92
N GLY A 852 -8.82 -29.71 -23.59
CA GLY A 852 -9.93 -28.99 -22.93
C GLY A 852 -9.68 -28.42 -21.55
N GLY A 853 -10.42 -27.36 -21.21
CA GLY A 853 -10.25 -26.65 -19.93
C GLY A 853 -8.94 -25.87 -19.83
N ASN A 854 -8.20 -25.67 -20.93
CA ASN A 854 -6.93 -24.93 -20.92
C ASN A 854 -7.16 -23.42 -21.04
N THR A 855 -6.23 -22.62 -20.52
CA THR A 855 -6.33 -21.15 -20.45
C THR A 855 -5.13 -20.47 -21.10
N ALA A 856 -5.37 -19.49 -21.97
CA ALA A 856 -4.38 -18.55 -22.46
C ALA A 856 -4.76 -17.13 -22.02
N TYR A 857 -3.83 -16.33 -21.49
CA TYR A 857 -4.10 -14.93 -21.14
C TYR A 857 -4.25 -14.02 -22.36
N ASN A 858 -3.61 -14.38 -23.48
CA ASN A 858 -3.70 -13.72 -24.77
C ASN A 858 -4.52 -14.60 -25.73
N GLY A 859 -3.87 -15.32 -26.65
CA GLY A 859 -4.54 -16.10 -27.68
C GLY A 859 -4.42 -17.62 -27.54
N GLY A 860 -5.32 -18.36 -28.19
CA GLY A 860 -5.17 -19.80 -28.39
C GLY A 860 -5.33 -20.58 -27.09
N GLY A 861 -6.51 -20.55 -26.48
CA GLY A 861 -6.75 -21.25 -25.20
C GLY A 861 -6.46 -22.75 -25.32
N GLY A 862 -6.98 -23.40 -26.37
CA GLY A 862 -6.65 -24.78 -26.73
C GLY A 862 -5.33 -24.87 -27.50
N LEU A 863 -5.31 -24.35 -28.74
CA LEU A 863 -4.16 -24.35 -29.65
C LEU A 863 -3.80 -22.94 -30.14
N TYR A 864 -2.49 -22.67 -30.25
CA TYR A 864 -1.93 -21.53 -30.96
C TYR A 864 -0.92 -21.99 -32.01
N LEU A 865 -1.03 -21.45 -33.23
CA LEU A 865 -0.08 -21.71 -34.31
C LEU A 865 0.54 -20.38 -34.77
N TYR A 866 1.85 -20.24 -34.60
CA TYR A 866 2.60 -19.06 -35.00
C TYR A 866 3.65 -19.41 -36.06
N TRP A 867 3.57 -18.81 -37.25
CA TRP A 867 4.50 -19.05 -38.37
C TRP A 867 4.78 -20.55 -38.62
N SER A 868 3.77 -21.39 -38.45
CA SER A 868 3.91 -22.85 -38.44
C SER A 868 3.60 -23.46 -39.78
N ASP A 869 4.21 -24.62 -40.04
CA ASP A 869 3.89 -25.47 -41.18
C ASP A 869 2.47 -26.06 -41.02
N ASP A 870 1.93 -26.64 -42.09
CA ASP A 870 0.56 -27.17 -42.13
C ASP A 870 0.29 -28.19 -41.01
N ALA A 871 -0.53 -27.80 -40.01
CA ALA A 871 -0.97 -28.71 -38.96
C ALA A 871 -2.20 -29.54 -39.41
N THR A 872 -2.21 -30.82 -39.09
CA THR A 872 -3.31 -31.74 -39.44
C THR A 872 -4.02 -32.24 -38.19
N LEU A 873 -5.31 -31.97 -38.07
CA LEU A 873 -6.15 -32.36 -36.94
C LEU A 873 -7.27 -33.30 -37.42
N THR A 874 -7.29 -34.54 -36.93
CA THR A 874 -8.32 -35.54 -37.26
C THR A 874 -8.98 -36.09 -35.99
N ASN A 875 -10.32 -36.08 -35.93
CA ASN A 875 -11.11 -36.69 -34.84
C ASN A 875 -10.73 -36.24 -33.40
N ASN A 876 -10.30 -34.98 -33.23
CA ASN A 876 -9.98 -34.42 -31.91
C ASN A 876 -11.22 -33.77 -31.25
N THR A 877 -11.21 -33.68 -29.93
CA THR A 877 -12.19 -32.92 -29.14
C THR A 877 -11.52 -31.72 -28.48
N ILE A 878 -11.87 -30.51 -28.90
CA ILE A 878 -11.32 -29.23 -28.42
C ILE A 878 -12.42 -28.46 -27.68
N VAL A 879 -12.42 -28.53 -26.35
CA VAL A 879 -13.61 -28.23 -25.53
C VAL A 879 -13.32 -27.38 -24.30
N SER A 880 -14.15 -26.36 -24.04
CA SER A 880 -14.07 -25.53 -22.82
C SER A 880 -12.71 -24.86 -22.57
N ASN A 881 -11.99 -24.49 -23.64
CA ASN A 881 -10.77 -23.71 -23.52
C ASN A 881 -11.08 -22.19 -23.50
N THR A 882 -10.20 -21.41 -22.88
CA THR A 882 -10.40 -19.97 -22.63
C THR A 882 -9.22 -19.15 -23.13
N ALA A 883 -9.47 -18.08 -23.88
CA ALA A 883 -8.47 -17.10 -24.32
C ALA A 883 -8.84 -15.69 -23.83
N GLY A 884 -7.88 -14.99 -23.22
CA GLY A 884 -8.05 -13.63 -22.72
C GLY A 884 -8.09 -12.55 -23.81
N ASN A 885 -7.82 -12.90 -25.07
CA ASN A 885 -8.05 -12.09 -26.28
C ASN A 885 -8.86 -12.87 -27.34
N ASN A 886 -8.20 -13.65 -28.21
CA ASN A 886 -8.84 -14.31 -29.37
C ASN A 886 -8.56 -15.81 -29.43
N GLY A 887 -9.39 -16.57 -30.14
CA GLY A 887 -9.12 -17.98 -30.43
C GLY A 887 -9.20 -18.87 -29.19
N GLY A 888 -10.38 -18.97 -28.57
CA GLY A 888 -10.57 -19.78 -27.35
C GLY A 888 -10.19 -21.24 -27.57
N GLY A 889 -10.70 -21.86 -28.64
CA GLY A 889 -10.31 -23.19 -29.09
C GLY A 889 -8.98 -23.16 -29.86
N LEU A 890 -8.93 -22.46 -31.01
CA LEU A 890 -7.77 -22.37 -31.89
C LEU A 890 -7.48 -20.93 -32.35
N TYR A 891 -6.20 -20.55 -32.37
CA TYR A 891 -5.69 -19.33 -33.00
C TYR A 891 -4.64 -19.68 -34.07
N LEU A 892 -4.83 -19.23 -35.31
CA LEU A 892 -3.81 -19.29 -36.37
C LEU A 892 -3.27 -17.89 -36.71
N LEU A 893 -1.95 -17.71 -36.61
CA LEU A 893 -1.22 -16.46 -36.89
C LEU A 893 0.05 -16.71 -37.72
N PRO A 894 0.26 -15.94 -38.80
CA PRO A 894 0.10 -16.50 -40.16
C PRO A 894 0.53 -17.97 -40.24
N SER A 895 -0.43 -18.89 -40.17
CA SER A 895 -0.23 -20.35 -40.20
C SER A 895 -1.41 -21.04 -40.90
N ASN A 896 -1.21 -22.27 -41.36
CA ASN A 896 -2.25 -23.06 -42.02
C ASN A 896 -2.62 -24.31 -41.20
N ALA A 897 -3.87 -24.76 -41.30
CA ALA A 897 -4.29 -26.06 -40.76
C ALA A 897 -5.36 -26.77 -41.59
N THR A 898 -5.33 -28.11 -41.55
CA THR A 898 -6.39 -28.98 -42.09
C THR A 898 -7.09 -29.69 -40.94
N LEU A 899 -8.39 -29.48 -40.81
CA LEU A 899 -9.23 -30.06 -39.76
C LEU A 899 -10.25 -31.01 -40.40
N THR A 900 -10.27 -32.27 -39.97
CA THR A 900 -11.22 -33.30 -40.41
C THR A 900 -11.90 -33.97 -39.21
N ASP A 901 -13.24 -33.99 -39.19
CA ASP A 901 -14.07 -34.68 -38.17
C ASP A 901 -13.81 -34.27 -36.69
N ASN A 902 -13.34 -33.04 -36.42
CA ASN A 902 -13.06 -32.56 -35.05
C ASN A 902 -14.29 -31.89 -34.39
N GLN A 903 -14.45 -32.06 -33.09
CA GLN A 903 -15.47 -31.37 -32.28
C GLN A 903 -14.85 -30.14 -31.61
N VAL A 904 -15.38 -28.93 -31.83
CA VAL A 904 -14.84 -27.68 -31.25
C VAL A 904 -15.99 -26.91 -30.58
N ASN A 905 -16.20 -27.15 -29.29
CA ASN A 905 -17.42 -26.74 -28.58
C ASN A 905 -17.13 -26.09 -27.21
N GLY A 906 -17.96 -25.12 -26.81
CA GLY A 906 -17.95 -24.49 -25.49
C GLY A 906 -16.70 -23.68 -25.19
N ASN A 907 -15.94 -23.25 -26.19
CA ASN A 907 -14.71 -22.47 -26.00
C ASN A 907 -15.03 -20.97 -25.93
N THR A 908 -14.16 -20.19 -25.28
CA THR A 908 -14.43 -18.76 -25.00
C THR A 908 -13.23 -17.87 -25.29
N ALA A 909 -13.50 -16.72 -25.88
CA ALA A 909 -12.55 -15.64 -26.14
C ALA A 909 -13.14 -14.31 -25.66
N SER A 910 -12.34 -13.40 -25.11
CA SER A 910 -12.86 -12.10 -24.65
C SER A 910 -13.20 -11.14 -25.79
N HIS A 911 -12.57 -11.30 -26.96
CA HIS A 911 -12.78 -10.50 -28.17
C HIS A 911 -13.40 -11.37 -29.29
N ASP A 912 -12.58 -12.05 -30.10
CA ASP A 912 -13.03 -12.72 -31.34
C ASP A 912 -12.67 -14.22 -31.39
N GLY A 913 -13.51 -15.00 -32.09
CA GLY A 913 -13.29 -16.42 -32.39
C GLY A 913 -13.24 -17.32 -31.14
N GLY A 914 -14.38 -17.56 -30.50
CA GLY A 914 -14.47 -18.47 -29.35
C GLY A 914 -13.97 -19.88 -29.71
N GLY A 915 -14.48 -20.47 -30.80
CA GLY A 915 -14.00 -21.77 -31.31
C GLY A 915 -12.72 -21.67 -32.15
N LEU A 916 -12.72 -20.80 -33.17
CA LEU A 916 -11.63 -20.65 -34.15
C LEU A 916 -11.39 -19.17 -34.49
N TYR A 917 -10.12 -18.74 -34.50
CA TYR A 917 -9.69 -17.43 -34.96
C TYR A 917 -8.57 -17.51 -36.00
N LEU A 918 -8.71 -16.77 -37.10
CA LEU A 918 -7.76 -16.72 -38.21
C LEU A 918 -7.20 -15.30 -38.38
N SER A 919 -5.88 -15.16 -38.32
CA SER A 919 -5.18 -13.92 -38.66
C SER A 919 -4.06 -14.21 -39.65
N HIS A 920 -4.19 -13.70 -40.88
CA HIS A 920 -3.20 -13.83 -41.94
C HIS A 920 -2.80 -15.29 -42.30
N GLY A 921 -3.69 -16.25 -42.04
CA GLY A 921 -3.52 -17.68 -42.33
C GLY A 921 -4.80 -18.33 -42.87
N SER A 922 -4.81 -19.64 -43.09
CA SER A 922 -5.96 -20.36 -43.66
C SER A 922 -6.29 -21.67 -42.93
N ALA A 923 -7.56 -22.08 -42.97
CA ALA A 923 -8.01 -23.36 -42.41
C ALA A 923 -8.91 -24.10 -43.40
N THR A 924 -8.59 -25.36 -43.68
CA THR A 924 -9.44 -26.26 -44.47
C THR A 924 -10.29 -27.10 -43.52
N LEU A 925 -11.61 -26.97 -43.59
CA LEU A 925 -12.55 -27.61 -42.67
C LEU A 925 -13.40 -28.68 -43.37
N THR A 926 -13.29 -29.93 -42.95
CA THR A 926 -14.18 -31.05 -43.34
C THR A 926 -14.87 -31.62 -42.09
N ASN A 927 -16.20 -31.61 -42.04
CA ASN A 927 -17.00 -32.19 -40.94
C ASN A 927 -16.65 -31.71 -39.51
N ASN A 928 -16.23 -30.46 -39.32
CA ASN A 928 -15.98 -29.92 -37.97
C ASN A 928 -17.18 -29.11 -37.50
N PRO A 929 -18.06 -29.64 -36.62
CA PRO A 929 -19.04 -28.81 -35.93
C PRO A 929 -18.32 -27.78 -35.05
N LEU A 930 -18.58 -26.51 -35.33
CA LEU A 930 -18.26 -25.36 -34.48
C LEU A 930 -19.54 -24.98 -33.72
N ASP A 931 -19.45 -24.76 -32.41
CA ASP A 931 -20.61 -24.42 -31.57
C ASP A 931 -20.94 -22.91 -31.64
N PRO A 932 -22.11 -22.49 -32.17
CA PRO A 932 -22.48 -21.08 -32.27
C PRO A 932 -22.69 -20.37 -30.92
N SER A 933 -22.62 -21.10 -29.80
CA SER A 933 -22.69 -20.55 -28.44
C SER A 933 -21.32 -20.20 -27.84
N ASP A 934 -20.22 -20.50 -28.54
CA ASP A 934 -18.87 -20.07 -28.20
C ASP A 934 -18.81 -18.53 -28.14
N ARG A 935 -18.42 -17.98 -26.99
CA ARG A 935 -18.49 -16.54 -26.73
C ARG A 935 -17.28 -15.81 -27.33
N GLY A 936 -17.59 -14.85 -28.21
CA GLY A 936 -16.68 -14.03 -29.01
C GLY A 936 -17.33 -13.80 -30.37
N ARG A 937 -16.98 -12.76 -31.15
CA ARG A 937 -17.50 -12.70 -32.54
C ARG A 937 -16.77 -13.74 -33.38
N GLU A 938 -17.49 -14.73 -33.89
CA GLU A 938 -16.94 -15.55 -34.98
C GLU A 938 -16.75 -14.66 -36.20
N HIS A 939 -15.50 -14.47 -36.63
CA HIS A 939 -15.16 -13.56 -37.71
C HIS A 939 -14.62 -14.32 -38.92
N PRO A 940 -15.49 -14.91 -39.77
CA PRO A 940 -15.11 -15.29 -41.12
C PRO A 940 -14.94 -13.99 -41.92
N THR A 941 -13.71 -13.50 -42.05
CA THR A 941 -13.40 -12.51 -43.08
C THR A 941 -13.69 -13.14 -44.45
N PRO A 942 -14.43 -12.47 -45.35
CA PRO A 942 -14.61 -12.98 -46.70
C PRO A 942 -13.24 -13.04 -47.40
N PRO A 943 -13.00 -14.04 -48.27
CA PRO A 943 -11.84 -13.97 -49.15
C PRO A 943 -11.98 -12.74 -50.05
N HIS A 944 -11.06 -11.79 -49.89
CA HIS A 944 -10.75 -10.87 -50.99
C HIS A 944 -10.03 -11.67 -52.09
N PRO A 945 -10.31 -11.37 -53.37
CA PRO A 945 -9.88 -12.19 -54.51
C PRO A 945 -8.36 -12.15 -54.76
#